data_AF-A0A6L6IUC8-F1
#
_entry.id   AF-A0A6L6IUC8-F1
#
_cell.length_a   1.000
_cell.length_b   1.000
_cell.length_c   1.000
_cell.angle_alpha   90.00
_cell.angle_beta   90.00
_cell.angle_gamma   90.00
#
_symmetry.space_group_name_H-M   'P 1'
#
loop_
_entity.id
_entity.type
_entity.pdbx_description
1 polymer ?
#
loop_
_entity_poly.entity_id
_entity_poly.type
_entity_poly.pdbx_seq_one_letter_code
_entity_poly.pdbx_strand_id
1 'polypeptide(L)'
;MAEINGSEGPDSLLGTGEAESINGGAGNDTINGGGGNDTVNGGEGADRLFWNGAAGGGDNAVYHGGEGHVPVFDGNGYVTHLTGSENYTFDPYNHNGGDTLSLNQASNVGLNLTYSSTEAGTAVDANGNQITFDGIERVFLGNGDNFVDARDAQILHQDGPHHFVGMRLYSGAGDDTIYGSAGTDYIQSGDGNDTVYGGDGNDVIETGGGDDIAYGGDGDDGYRWGNGGSAAQIGNDLYDGQAGFNTLNAWQSAPAEPGQSNEGISVSLDSSWSGNIVAGDGQGNEIGTLRFLNMQNLRTGGGHDTIDGSDPNVNGYRVFADWGNDSIIGSRGNDTLEGGWGADTIIGGKGNDFISMNGDIFAGTSRPDAQVDTLVLTDDFGHDTIRGFAFGGEADSDGNPAPADVLDVSALHGEDGNPIHVRDLAIRGDVDQYNNQYAVIRFPNGEELWFQGVDPETLTRERLLAMGIPCFAQGTMIRTDRGEVAVEDLRVGDLVMTRDNGLQPIRWLGNRKLDRVDLALAPRLQPIRIRAGALGDGLPVADLLVSPQHRILVRSAIAQRMFGAPEVLVAAKQLVAIDGIDQVQLEEVSYFHLLFARHELVLSNGAETESLYTGAQALKSLGQAACDEIFTLFPELRDAPAEAARPIVQGSKARQMAERHSRNGKALTSC
;
A
#
# COMPACT_ATOMS: atom_id res chain seq x y z
N MET A 1 57.38 11.72 18.43
CA MET A 1 56.45 10.91 17.63
C MET A 1 56.78 9.47 17.89
N ALA A 2 55.96 8.80 18.69
CA ALA A 2 56.05 7.35 18.83
C ALA A 2 55.44 6.70 17.59
N GLU A 3 55.89 5.50 17.25
CA GLU A 3 55.46 4.78 16.04
C GLU A 3 54.71 3.50 16.47
N ILE A 4 53.51 3.32 15.94
CA ILE A 4 52.65 2.15 16.16
C ILE A 4 52.40 1.51 14.80
N ASN A 5 52.88 0.29 14.61
CA ASN A 5 52.75 -0.44 13.34
C ASN A 5 51.92 -1.70 13.55
N GLY A 6 50.92 -1.89 12.71
CA GLY A 6 50.18 -3.14 12.56
C GLY A 6 50.94 -4.15 11.70
N SER A 7 50.20 -5.14 11.23
CA SER A 7 50.67 -6.34 10.57
C SER A 7 50.12 -6.42 9.12
N GLU A 8 50.06 -7.62 8.57
CA GLU A 8 49.53 -7.88 7.22
C GLU A 8 48.10 -8.45 7.29
N GLY A 9 47.47 -8.42 8.46
CA GLY A 9 46.08 -8.83 8.65
C GLY A 9 45.36 -7.90 9.62
N PRO A 10 44.07 -8.12 9.88
CA PRO A 10 43.24 -7.19 10.63
C PRO A 10 43.77 -6.90 12.04
N ASP A 11 44.08 -5.63 12.31
CA ASP A 11 44.64 -5.13 13.55
C ASP A 11 43.69 -4.18 14.29
N SER A 12 43.90 -4.06 15.60
CA SER A 12 43.25 -3.06 16.43
C SER A 12 44.31 -2.22 17.13
N LEU A 13 44.46 -0.97 16.67
CA LEU A 13 45.51 -0.06 17.09
C LEU A 13 44.91 1.11 17.87
N LEU A 14 45.54 1.46 18.99
CA LEU A 14 45.11 2.54 19.88
C LEU A 14 46.31 3.45 20.19
N GLY A 15 46.23 4.69 19.73
CA GLY A 15 47.14 5.78 20.06
C GLY A 15 46.86 6.37 21.44
N THR A 16 47.60 7.42 21.80
CA THR A 16 47.57 8.00 23.14
C THR A 16 47.02 9.43 23.13
N GLY A 17 47.55 10.31 24.00
CA GLY A 17 47.23 11.74 24.03
C GLY A 17 48.37 12.60 23.48
N GLU A 18 49.40 11.96 22.92
CA GLU A 18 50.63 12.56 22.42
C GLU A 18 50.69 12.39 20.91
N ALA A 19 51.61 13.08 20.23
CA ALA A 19 51.72 12.95 18.77
C ALA A 19 52.33 11.60 18.37
N GLU A 20 51.57 10.78 17.64
CA GLU A 20 51.95 9.47 17.13
C GLU A 20 51.95 9.35 15.60
N SER A 21 52.70 8.37 15.09
CA SER A 21 52.57 7.86 13.72
C SER A 21 52.02 6.45 13.82
N ILE A 22 50.83 6.21 13.27
CA ILE A 22 50.14 4.92 13.33
C ILE A 22 49.94 4.39 11.91
N ASN A 23 50.35 3.16 11.66
CA ASN A 23 50.22 2.51 10.36
C ASN A 23 49.53 1.16 10.53
N GLY A 24 48.37 0.97 9.91
CA GLY A 24 47.60 -0.28 9.95
C GLY A 24 48.33 -1.40 9.23
N GLY A 25 48.72 -1.15 7.98
CA GLY A 25 49.44 -2.12 7.16
C GLY A 25 48.51 -2.71 6.11
N ALA A 26 48.36 -4.03 6.07
CA ALA A 26 47.37 -4.67 5.20
C ALA A 26 46.31 -5.38 6.04
N GLY A 27 45.09 -5.50 5.51
CA GLY A 27 43.95 -6.04 6.24
C GLY A 27 42.93 -4.95 6.55
N ASN A 28 41.79 -5.34 7.12
CA ASN A 28 40.76 -4.38 7.52
C ASN A 28 40.99 -3.99 8.97
N ASP A 29 41.63 -2.85 9.19
CA ASP A 29 42.12 -2.40 10.47
C ASP A 29 41.13 -1.51 11.21
N THR A 30 41.28 -1.44 12.53
CA THR A 30 40.56 -0.52 13.39
C THR A 30 41.55 0.33 14.16
N ILE A 31 41.66 1.60 13.80
CA ILE A 31 42.68 2.51 14.30
C ILE A 31 42.03 3.70 15.01
N ASN A 32 42.32 3.87 16.29
CA ASN A 32 41.94 5.06 17.05
C ASN A 32 43.21 5.85 17.40
N GLY A 33 43.37 7.05 16.83
CA GLY A 33 44.53 7.90 17.10
C GLY A 33 44.58 8.38 18.56
N GLY A 34 43.43 8.49 19.21
CA GLY A 34 43.32 9.12 20.52
C GLY A 34 43.22 10.63 20.35
N GLY A 35 44.08 11.38 21.04
CA GLY A 35 44.19 12.82 20.85
C GLY A 35 45.64 13.25 20.72
N GLY A 36 45.86 14.45 20.20
CA GLY A 36 47.20 14.93 19.88
C GLY A 36 47.50 14.75 18.40
N ASN A 37 48.56 15.43 17.92
CA ASN A 37 48.81 15.61 16.49
C ASN A 37 49.30 14.31 15.83
N ASP A 38 48.36 13.43 15.52
CA ASP A 38 48.62 12.11 14.99
C ASP A 38 48.71 12.11 13.47
N THR A 39 49.52 11.19 12.94
CA THR A 39 49.49 10.79 11.54
C THR A 39 49.07 9.33 11.47
N VAL A 40 47.88 9.06 10.91
CA VAL A 40 47.31 7.72 10.78
C VAL A 40 47.26 7.33 9.32
N ASN A 41 47.74 6.13 8.99
CA ASN A 41 47.53 5.49 7.70
C ASN A 41 46.81 4.16 7.94
N GLY A 42 45.65 3.95 7.30
CA GLY A 42 44.96 2.66 7.29
C GLY A 42 45.79 1.62 6.54
N GLY A 43 45.97 1.83 5.23
CA GLY A 43 46.85 1.02 4.40
C GLY A 43 46.09 0.28 3.32
N GLU A 44 46.26 -1.04 3.19
CA GLU A 44 45.49 -1.84 2.24
C GLU A 44 44.30 -2.51 2.96
N GLY A 45 43.07 -2.23 2.56
CA GLY A 45 41.90 -2.92 3.11
C GLY A 45 40.85 -1.92 3.58
N ALA A 46 39.66 -2.41 3.95
CA ALA A 46 38.59 -1.52 4.38
C ALA A 46 38.76 -1.18 5.87
N ASP A 47 39.33 -0.02 6.14
CA ASP A 47 39.80 0.42 7.45
C ASP A 47 38.77 1.29 8.18
N ARG A 48 38.86 1.28 9.51
CA ARG A 48 38.00 2.07 10.40
C ARG A 48 38.86 2.97 11.27
N LEU A 49 38.87 4.25 10.92
CA LEU A 49 39.67 5.27 11.58
C LEU A 49 38.81 6.11 12.53
N PHE A 50 39.31 6.35 13.74
CA PHE A 50 38.63 7.13 14.77
C PHE A 50 39.50 8.30 15.21
N TRP A 51 38.88 9.48 15.23
CA TRP A 51 39.47 10.71 15.77
C TRP A 51 38.53 11.33 16.80
N ASN A 52 39.07 11.68 17.97
CA ASN A 52 38.28 12.19 19.10
C ASN A 52 38.68 13.62 19.53
N GLY A 53 39.69 14.21 18.87
CA GLY A 53 40.28 15.50 19.22
C GLY A 53 40.88 15.57 20.63
N ALA A 54 41.73 16.57 20.87
CA ALA A 54 42.23 16.82 22.22
C ALA A 54 41.23 17.66 23.02
N ALA A 55 40.91 17.23 24.27
CA ALA A 55 40.03 17.97 25.17
C ALA A 55 40.49 19.41 25.49
N GLY A 56 41.77 19.73 25.24
CA GLY A 56 42.36 21.06 25.45
C GLY A 56 42.45 21.96 24.21
N GLY A 57 42.02 21.48 23.03
CA GLY A 57 42.22 22.17 21.76
C GLY A 57 43.64 22.05 21.19
N GLY A 58 43.84 22.50 19.94
CA GLY A 58 45.14 22.61 19.30
C GLY A 58 45.69 21.34 18.66
N ASP A 59 44.88 20.30 18.58
CA ASP A 59 45.17 19.09 17.81
C ASP A 59 45.21 19.40 16.30
N ASN A 60 46.16 18.80 15.58
CA ASN A 60 46.25 18.87 14.12
C ASN A 60 46.70 17.51 13.59
N ALA A 61 45.72 16.66 13.28
CA ALA A 61 45.90 15.29 12.85
C ALA A 61 45.80 15.13 11.32
N VAL A 62 46.46 14.12 10.76
CA VAL A 62 46.39 13.77 9.33
C VAL A 62 46.08 12.29 9.18
N TYR A 63 44.99 11.95 8.51
CA TYR A 63 44.49 10.57 8.40
C TYR A 63 44.35 10.17 6.94
N HIS A 64 45.02 9.10 6.56
CA HIS A 64 44.95 8.51 5.23
C HIS A 64 44.21 7.18 5.34
N GLY A 65 43.18 7.00 4.52
CA GLY A 65 42.51 5.71 4.40
C GLY A 65 43.45 4.66 3.82
N GLY A 66 43.92 4.86 2.58
CA GLY A 66 44.72 3.82 1.95
C GLY A 66 44.84 3.95 0.45
N GLU A 67 45.26 2.86 -0.21
CA GLU A 67 45.15 2.77 -1.67
C GLU A 67 43.70 2.46 -2.07
N GLY A 68 42.99 3.53 -2.47
CA GLY A 68 41.62 3.45 -2.96
C GLY A 68 41.42 2.55 -4.19
N HIS A 69 40.16 2.30 -4.49
CA HIS A 69 39.73 1.38 -5.54
C HIS A 69 39.76 2.01 -6.94
N VAL A 70 40.08 1.21 -7.96
CA VAL A 70 39.89 1.59 -9.36
C VAL A 70 38.74 0.75 -9.95
N PRO A 71 37.60 1.36 -10.34
CA PRO A 71 36.51 0.65 -10.98
C PRO A 71 36.91 0.13 -12.37
N VAL A 72 36.56 -1.12 -12.68
CA VAL A 72 36.76 -1.71 -14.02
C VAL A 72 35.43 -1.83 -14.75
N PHE A 73 35.26 -1.02 -15.79
CA PHE A 73 34.05 -0.95 -16.60
C PHE A 73 33.99 -2.04 -17.66
N ASP A 74 32.79 -2.58 -17.93
CA ASP A 74 32.50 -3.16 -19.23
C ASP A 74 32.47 -2.04 -20.28
N GLY A 75 32.61 -2.39 -21.56
CA GLY A 75 32.57 -1.41 -22.65
C GLY A 75 31.25 -0.63 -22.78
N ASN A 76 30.26 -0.86 -21.90
CA ASN A 76 28.99 -0.15 -21.82
C ASN A 76 28.90 0.78 -20.59
N GLY A 77 29.95 0.84 -19.77
CA GLY A 77 30.03 1.74 -18.62
C GLY A 77 29.49 1.17 -17.31
N TYR A 78 29.25 -0.14 -17.20
CA TYR A 78 28.91 -0.77 -15.92
C TYR A 78 30.17 -1.31 -15.23
N VAL A 79 30.31 -1.13 -13.93
CA VAL A 79 31.40 -1.76 -13.16
C VAL A 79 31.24 -3.27 -13.16
N THR A 80 32.23 -3.97 -13.70
CA THR A 80 32.29 -5.44 -13.75
C THR A 80 32.93 -6.04 -12.51
N HIS A 81 33.90 -5.32 -11.95
CA HIS A 81 34.58 -5.61 -10.70
C HIS A 81 35.40 -4.39 -10.29
N LEU A 82 35.73 -4.32 -9.02
CA LEU A 82 36.61 -3.33 -8.46
C LEU A 82 38.02 -3.92 -8.44
N THR A 83 39.03 -3.09 -8.72
CA THR A 83 40.42 -3.44 -8.44
C THR A 83 40.85 -2.71 -7.18
N GLY A 84 41.34 -3.46 -6.18
CA GLY A 84 41.67 -2.96 -4.83
C GLY A 84 41.32 -3.99 -3.76
N SER A 85 41.96 -3.91 -2.59
CA SER A 85 41.73 -4.81 -1.44
C SER A 85 40.43 -4.50 -0.67
N GLU A 86 39.84 -3.33 -0.90
CA GLU A 86 38.81 -2.74 -0.04
C GLU A 86 37.38 -3.17 -0.42
N ASN A 87 37.13 -3.63 -1.65
CA ASN A 87 35.81 -4.08 -2.14
C ASN A 87 34.65 -3.08 -1.93
N TYR A 88 34.91 -1.77 -2.04
CA TYR A 88 33.90 -0.72 -1.83
C TYR A 88 32.86 -0.63 -2.95
N THR A 89 31.59 -0.58 -2.58
CA THR A 89 30.48 -0.42 -3.51
C THR A 89 29.88 0.98 -3.44
N PHE A 90 29.62 1.55 -4.62
CA PHE A 90 28.94 2.84 -4.78
C PHE A 90 27.41 2.74 -4.62
N ASP A 91 26.86 1.54 -4.44
CA ASP A 91 25.45 1.34 -4.14
C ASP A 91 25.11 1.99 -2.78
N PRO A 92 24.21 2.99 -2.75
CA PRO A 92 23.85 3.70 -1.52
C PRO A 92 23.25 2.78 -0.44
N TYR A 93 22.63 1.67 -0.83
CA TYR A 93 22.04 0.70 0.09
C TYR A 93 23.00 -0.43 0.49
N ASN A 94 24.20 -0.45 -0.06
CA ASN A 94 25.22 -1.44 0.25
C ASN A 94 26.44 -0.76 0.89
N HIS A 95 26.77 -1.18 2.10
CA HIS A 95 27.81 -0.57 2.93
C HIS A 95 29.09 -1.42 2.92
N ASN A 96 29.27 -2.29 1.92
CA ASN A 96 30.42 -3.18 1.86
C ASN A 96 31.68 -2.43 1.40
N GLY A 97 32.79 -2.75 2.06
CA GLY A 97 34.11 -2.22 1.71
C GLY A 97 34.30 -0.73 2.00
N GLY A 98 35.44 -0.18 1.61
CA GLY A 98 35.80 1.24 1.74
C GLY A 98 36.13 1.70 3.15
N ASP A 99 36.99 2.69 3.25
CA ASP A 99 37.47 3.26 4.48
C ASP A 99 36.41 4.13 5.15
N THR A 100 36.49 4.17 6.47
CA THR A 100 35.55 4.91 7.31
C THR A 100 36.28 5.78 8.29
N LEU A 101 35.94 7.08 8.32
CA LEU A 101 36.41 8.02 9.31
C LEU A 101 35.27 8.40 10.26
N SER A 102 35.48 8.16 11.55
CA SER A 102 34.56 8.55 12.62
C SER A 102 35.14 9.70 13.42
N LEU A 103 34.44 10.83 13.43
CA LEU A 103 34.86 12.07 14.07
C LEU A 103 33.99 12.36 15.29
N ASN A 104 34.63 12.51 16.47
CA ASN A 104 34.04 13.12 17.66
C ASN A 104 32.70 12.51 18.18
N GLN A 105 32.46 11.20 17.96
CA GLN A 105 31.18 10.54 18.25
C GLN A 105 30.65 10.68 19.69
N ALA A 106 31.50 10.98 20.67
CA ALA A 106 31.10 11.10 22.08
C ALA A 106 30.98 12.55 22.59
N SER A 107 31.24 13.55 21.73
CA SER A 107 31.18 14.96 22.09
C SER A 107 30.00 15.64 21.41
N ASN A 108 29.25 16.48 22.14
CA ASN A 108 28.22 17.35 21.57
C ASN A 108 28.85 18.63 20.98
N VAL A 109 30.03 18.50 20.36
CA VAL A 109 30.77 19.61 19.78
C VAL A 109 30.65 19.50 18.26
N GLY A 110 29.99 20.48 17.66
CA GLY A 110 29.84 20.57 16.21
C GLY A 110 31.16 20.71 15.47
N LEU A 111 31.19 20.18 14.25
CA LEU A 111 32.33 20.21 13.35
C LEU A 111 32.05 21.06 12.11
N ASN A 112 33.04 21.86 11.69
CA ASN A 112 33.06 22.46 10.35
C ASN A 112 33.90 21.57 9.44
N LEU A 113 33.26 20.79 8.58
CA LEU A 113 33.89 19.92 7.58
C LEU A 113 33.82 20.58 6.19
N THR A 114 34.97 20.70 5.54
CA THR A 114 35.07 21.11 4.13
C THR A 114 35.74 20.01 3.32
N TYR A 115 35.04 19.50 2.32
CA TYR A 115 35.60 18.55 1.37
C TYR A 115 36.42 19.27 0.30
N SER A 116 37.58 18.70 -0.03
CA SER A 116 38.44 19.11 -1.15
C SER A 116 38.28 18.18 -2.35
N SER A 117 37.90 16.93 -2.10
CA SER A 117 37.44 15.96 -3.07
C SER A 117 36.39 15.05 -2.41
N THR A 118 35.75 14.15 -3.15
CA THR A 118 34.76 13.20 -2.60
C THR A 118 35.33 12.23 -1.57
N GLU A 119 36.67 12.14 -1.44
CA GLU A 119 37.35 11.25 -0.48
C GLU A 119 38.38 11.99 0.39
N ALA A 120 38.45 13.32 0.33
CA ALA A 120 39.43 14.10 1.09
C ALA A 120 38.87 15.42 1.59
N GLY A 121 39.22 15.82 2.80
CA GLY A 121 38.69 17.01 3.43
C GLY A 121 39.43 17.47 4.67
N THR A 122 38.89 18.50 5.32
CA THR A 122 39.39 18.99 6.59
C THR A 122 38.23 19.32 7.51
N ALA A 123 38.25 18.80 8.73
CA ALA A 123 37.28 19.11 9.78
C ALA A 123 37.93 19.90 10.92
N VAL A 124 37.20 20.86 11.48
CA VAL A 124 37.64 21.68 12.62
C VAL A 124 36.53 21.75 13.67
N ASP A 125 36.86 21.46 14.93
CA ASP A 125 35.92 21.58 16.05
C ASP A 125 35.94 22.99 16.69
N ALA A 126 34.97 23.25 17.57
CA ALA A 126 34.88 24.54 18.27
C ALA A 126 36.07 24.84 19.21
N ASN A 127 36.87 23.83 19.59
CA ASN A 127 38.07 23.99 20.40
C ASN A 127 39.32 24.29 19.56
N GLY A 128 39.18 24.32 18.23
CA GLY A 128 40.28 24.53 17.28
C GLY A 128 41.13 23.29 17.03
N ASN A 129 40.62 22.10 17.37
CA ASN A 129 41.20 20.85 16.90
C ASN A 129 40.89 20.68 15.42
N GLN A 130 41.87 20.21 14.65
CA GLN A 130 41.77 20.02 13.21
C GLN A 130 42.18 18.59 12.82
N ILE A 131 41.51 18.04 11.83
CA ILE A 131 41.91 16.84 11.12
C ILE A 131 41.85 17.10 9.62
N THR A 132 42.89 16.69 8.89
CA THR A 132 42.88 16.59 7.42
C THR A 132 42.88 15.12 7.05
N PHE A 133 42.08 14.74 6.06
CA PHE A 133 42.01 13.35 5.59
C PHE A 133 41.99 13.22 4.08
N ASP A 134 42.40 12.06 3.58
CA ASP A 134 42.25 11.63 2.19
C ASP A 134 42.10 10.10 2.08
N GLY A 135 41.53 9.65 0.96
CA GLY A 135 41.20 8.25 0.71
C GLY A 135 40.13 7.70 1.64
N ILE A 136 39.15 8.53 2.03
CA ILE A 136 38.05 8.10 2.92
C ILE A 136 36.73 8.12 2.17
N GLU A 137 36.12 6.95 2.00
CA GLU A 137 34.85 6.85 1.28
C GLU A 137 33.64 7.20 2.15
N ARG A 138 33.75 7.08 3.48
CA ARG A 138 32.64 7.33 4.43
C ARG A 138 33.05 8.13 5.64
N VAL A 139 32.30 9.19 5.92
CA VAL A 139 32.52 10.04 7.09
C VAL A 139 31.31 10.01 8.01
N PHE A 140 31.57 9.75 9.30
CA PHE A 140 30.61 9.80 10.39
C PHE A 140 31.01 10.95 11.32
N LEU A 141 30.11 11.91 11.52
CA LEU A 141 30.28 12.98 12.50
C LEU A 141 29.61 12.58 13.84
N GLY A 142 29.47 13.53 14.76
CA GLY A 142 28.93 13.31 16.10
C GLY A 142 27.76 14.23 16.44
N ASN A 143 27.27 14.14 17.67
CA ASN A 143 26.00 14.72 18.15
C ASN A 143 25.93 16.26 18.31
N GLY A 144 26.79 17.05 17.67
CA GLY A 144 26.75 18.50 17.77
C GLY A 144 26.50 19.16 16.42
N ASP A 145 25.90 20.35 16.42
CA ASP A 145 25.54 21.11 15.21
C ASP A 145 26.72 21.23 14.21
N ASN A 146 26.69 20.41 13.17
CA ASN A 146 27.76 20.30 12.18
C ASN A 146 27.46 21.19 10.97
N PHE A 147 28.54 21.68 10.36
CA PHE A 147 28.49 22.36 9.07
C PHE A 147 29.35 21.59 8.09
N VAL A 148 28.76 21.12 6.99
CA VAL A 148 29.47 20.38 5.93
C VAL A 148 29.36 21.13 4.61
N ASP A 149 30.49 21.30 3.93
CA ASP A 149 30.57 21.97 2.63
C ASP A 149 31.41 21.17 1.63
N ALA A 150 30.77 20.66 0.58
CA ALA A 150 31.43 19.95 -0.51
C ALA A 150 31.12 20.53 -1.90
N ARG A 151 30.57 21.75 -1.98
CA ARG A 151 30.17 22.37 -3.25
C ARG A 151 31.30 22.51 -4.25
N ASP A 152 32.53 22.70 -3.74
CA ASP A 152 33.75 22.84 -4.54
C ASP A 152 34.61 21.55 -4.55
N ALA A 153 34.08 20.42 -4.04
CA ALA A 153 34.82 19.16 -3.96
C ALA A 153 35.07 18.58 -5.36
N GLN A 154 36.31 18.16 -5.60
CA GLN A 154 36.65 17.41 -6.81
C GLN A 154 36.02 16.01 -6.77
N ILE A 155 35.26 15.66 -7.81
CA ILE A 155 34.78 14.30 -8.03
C ILE A 155 35.95 13.40 -8.46
N LEU A 156 36.23 12.35 -7.68
CA LEU A 156 37.34 11.43 -7.97
C LEU A 156 36.95 10.26 -8.85
N HIS A 157 35.70 9.79 -8.75
CA HIS A 157 35.24 8.58 -9.44
C HIS A 157 33.99 8.81 -10.26
N GLN A 158 33.86 7.99 -11.30
CA GLN A 158 32.70 7.98 -12.19
C GLN A 158 32.29 6.52 -12.37
N ASP A 159 31.12 6.11 -11.87
CA ASP A 159 30.58 4.76 -12.04
C ASP A 159 29.68 4.66 -13.29
N GLY A 160 30.29 4.94 -14.45
CA GLY A 160 29.63 4.87 -15.76
C GLY A 160 29.35 6.25 -16.39
N PRO A 161 28.78 6.29 -17.61
CA PRO A 161 28.75 7.49 -18.45
C PRO A 161 27.99 8.69 -17.83
N HIS A 162 27.15 8.45 -16.81
CA HIS A 162 26.30 9.46 -16.18
C HIS A 162 26.25 9.39 -14.65
N HIS A 163 27.09 8.58 -13.98
CA HIS A 163 27.10 8.48 -12.52
C HIS A 163 28.45 8.97 -12.00
N PHE A 164 28.45 10.15 -11.39
CA PHE A 164 29.59 10.70 -10.68
C PHE A 164 29.44 10.31 -9.22
N VAL A 165 30.46 9.67 -8.63
CA VAL A 165 30.37 9.26 -7.23
C VAL A 165 30.59 10.49 -6.36
N GLY A 166 29.60 10.83 -5.53
CA GLY A 166 29.64 11.94 -4.57
C GLY A 166 30.13 11.50 -3.18
N MET A 167 29.73 12.25 -2.16
CA MET A 167 30.05 11.98 -0.76
C MET A 167 29.16 10.89 -0.15
N ARG A 168 29.64 10.27 0.93
CA ARG A 168 28.82 9.45 1.81
C ARG A 168 28.98 9.90 3.26
N LEU A 169 27.96 10.55 3.77
CA LEU A 169 28.00 11.31 5.01
C LEU A 169 26.89 10.88 5.98
N TYR A 170 27.28 10.74 7.24
CA TYR A 170 26.39 10.54 8.38
C TYR A 170 26.69 11.62 9.42
N SER A 171 25.87 12.67 9.56
CA SER A 171 26.21 13.79 10.46
C SER A 171 25.82 13.55 11.92
N GLY A 172 24.79 12.75 12.18
CA GLY A 172 24.54 12.20 13.51
C GLY A 172 23.40 12.91 14.22
N ALA A 173 23.67 13.63 15.29
CA ALA A 173 22.64 14.41 15.98
C ALA A 173 23.07 15.87 16.11
N GLY A 174 22.14 16.77 16.40
CA GLY A 174 22.37 18.21 16.40
C GLY A 174 21.70 18.86 15.20
N ASP A 175 21.61 20.20 15.20
CA ASP A 175 21.01 20.92 14.07
C ASP A 175 22.08 21.12 12.99
N ASP A 176 22.14 20.22 12.00
CA ASP A 176 23.19 20.17 11.00
C ASP A 176 22.86 21.01 9.76
N THR A 177 23.90 21.55 9.10
CA THR A 177 23.79 22.20 7.79
C THR A 177 24.75 21.55 6.81
N ILE A 178 24.21 20.94 5.76
CA ILE A 178 24.97 20.12 4.81
C ILE A 178 24.79 20.67 3.40
N TYR A 179 25.91 20.97 2.73
CA TYR A 179 25.96 21.20 1.30
C TYR A 179 26.72 20.07 0.63
N GLY A 180 25.99 19.31 -0.19
CA GLY A 180 26.50 18.21 -0.99
C GLY A 180 27.43 18.66 -2.12
N SER A 181 27.89 17.68 -2.87
CA SER A 181 28.85 17.81 -3.95
C SER A 181 28.16 17.99 -5.30
N ALA A 182 28.88 17.76 -6.40
CA ALA A 182 28.31 17.73 -7.75
C ALA A 182 28.20 16.29 -8.30
N GLY A 183 28.42 15.29 -7.45
CA GLY A 183 28.20 13.88 -7.74
C GLY A 183 27.08 13.32 -6.87
N THR A 184 26.66 12.10 -7.17
CA THR A 184 25.64 11.35 -6.41
C THR A 184 26.08 11.16 -4.97
N ASP A 185 25.46 11.92 -4.08
CA ASP A 185 25.70 11.88 -2.66
C ASP A 185 24.75 10.92 -1.94
N TYR A 186 25.22 10.33 -0.85
CA TYR A 186 24.38 9.71 0.17
C TYR A 186 24.52 10.49 1.47
N ILE A 187 23.44 11.12 1.90
CA ILE A 187 23.42 12.01 3.06
C ILE A 187 22.39 11.50 4.06
N GLN A 188 22.85 11.15 5.25
CA GLN A 188 22.00 10.90 6.41
C GLN A 188 22.30 11.95 7.49
N SER A 189 21.36 12.87 7.76
CA SER A 189 21.62 13.96 8.72
C SER A 189 21.37 13.53 10.17
N GLY A 190 20.21 12.94 10.46
CA GLY A 190 19.96 12.18 11.68
C GLY A 190 19.00 12.85 12.67
N ASP A 191 19.36 13.04 13.94
CA ASP A 191 18.43 13.62 14.92
C ASP A 191 18.71 15.12 15.13
N GLY A 192 17.75 16.00 14.92
CA GLY A 192 17.92 17.46 15.05
C GLY A 192 17.16 18.19 13.95
N ASN A 193 17.16 19.52 13.95
CA ASN A 193 16.54 20.27 12.86
C ASN A 193 17.59 20.55 11.78
N ASP A 194 17.62 19.68 10.77
CA ASP A 194 18.68 19.69 9.78
C ASP A 194 18.30 20.50 8.53
N THR A 195 19.32 21.04 7.87
CA THR A 195 19.18 21.65 6.55
C THR A 195 20.15 20.99 5.56
N VAL A 196 19.61 20.29 4.58
CA VAL A 196 20.36 19.55 3.56
C VAL A 196 20.15 20.14 2.18
N TYR A 197 21.24 20.36 1.46
CA TYR A 197 21.26 20.68 0.03
C TYR A 197 22.06 19.57 -0.68
N GLY A 198 21.41 18.74 -1.51
CA GLY A 198 22.04 17.64 -2.26
C GLY A 198 23.06 18.16 -3.28
N GLY A 199 22.65 19.11 -4.13
CA GLY A 199 23.54 19.75 -5.09
C GLY A 199 23.26 19.28 -6.51
N ASP A 200 24.30 18.98 -7.28
CA ASP A 200 24.13 18.36 -8.60
C ASP A 200 24.38 16.86 -8.45
N GLY A 201 23.69 16.03 -9.21
CA GLY A 201 23.82 14.57 -9.12
C GLY A 201 22.51 13.92 -8.75
N ASN A 202 22.47 12.59 -8.74
CA ASN A 202 21.28 11.86 -8.30
C ASN A 202 21.49 11.49 -6.83
N ASP A 203 20.98 12.28 -5.91
CA ASP A 203 21.31 12.17 -4.49
C ASP A 203 20.34 11.27 -3.72
N VAL A 204 20.78 10.71 -2.59
CA VAL A 204 19.93 10.01 -1.64
C VAL A 204 19.99 10.72 -0.29
N ILE A 205 18.86 11.25 0.17
CA ILE A 205 18.77 12.07 1.38
C ILE A 205 17.82 11.41 2.40
N GLU A 206 18.32 11.20 3.63
CA GLU A 206 17.54 10.76 4.79
C GLU A 206 17.76 11.73 5.95
N THR A 207 16.77 12.53 6.33
CA THR A 207 17.01 13.55 7.37
C THR A 207 16.82 13.06 8.79
N GLY A 208 16.04 12.01 9.02
CA GLY A 208 15.89 11.39 10.34
C GLY A 208 14.75 12.00 11.14
N GLY A 209 15.04 12.53 12.34
CA GLY A 209 14.03 13.04 13.26
C GLY A 209 14.30 14.48 13.71
N GLY A 210 13.28 15.33 13.70
CA GLY A 210 13.37 16.76 13.95
C GLY A 210 12.55 17.53 12.92
N ASP A 211 12.58 18.86 12.92
CA ASP A 211 11.92 19.65 11.87
C ASP A 211 12.95 19.98 10.77
N ASP A 212 12.99 19.15 9.72
CA ASP A 212 14.04 19.16 8.70
C ASP A 212 13.66 19.89 7.42
N ILE A 213 14.68 20.38 6.71
CA ILE A 213 14.55 20.92 5.35
C ILE A 213 15.57 20.26 4.44
N ALA A 214 15.10 19.64 3.36
CA ALA A 214 15.97 19.03 2.35
C ALA A 214 15.63 19.51 0.93
N TYR A 215 16.68 19.87 0.19
CA TYR A 215 16.63 20.28 -1.20
C TYR A 215 17.50 19.36 -2.04
N GLY A 216 16.97 18.83 -3.14
CA GLY A 216 17.66 17.82 -3.95
C GLY A 216 18.67 18.51 -4.83
N GLY A 217 18.15 19.30 -5.77
CA GLY A 217 18.95 20.16 -6.63
C GLY A 217 18.77 19.74 -8.08
N ASP A 218 19.87 19.59 -8.79
CA ASP A 218 19.88 19.14 -10.19
C ASP A 218 20.15 17.63 -10.27
N GLY A 219 19.13 16.84 -10.61
CA GLY A 219 19.28 15.41 -10.87
C GLY A 219 18.03 14.64 -10.48
N ASP A 220 18.09 13.31 -10.58
CA ASP A 220 16.99 12.44 -10.19
C ASP A 220 17.21 11.95 -8.75
N ASP A 221 16.64 12.67 -7.77
CA ASP A 221 16.93 12.49 -6.35
C ASP A 221 15.99 11.51 -5.65
N GLY A 222 16.50 10.83 -4.64
CA GLY A 222 15.80 9.91 -3.75
C GLY A 222 15.71 10.46 -2.33
N TYR A 223 14.51 10.48 -1.77
CA TYR A 223 14.26 10.88 -0.38
C TYR A 223 13.73 9.70 0.42
N ARG A 224 14.20 9.60 1.65
CA ARG A 224 13.56 8.75 2.66
C ARG A 224 13.00 9.61 3.77
N TRP A 225 11.74 9.36 4.09
CA TRP A 225 11.04 9.99 5.20
C TRP A 225 10.44 8.92 6.11
N GLY A 226 10.38 9.21 7.41
CA GLY A 226 9.84 8.31 8.43
C GLY A 226 10.91 7.52 9.19
N ASN A 227 10.48 6.85 10.24
CA ASN A 227 11.36 6.24 11.25
C ASN A 227 11.31 4.71 11.26
N GLY A 228 10.78 4.09 10.20
CA GLY A 228 10.74 2.63 10.03
C GLY A 228 9.88 1.87 11.04
N GLY A 229 8.81 2.47 11.57
CA GLY A 229 7.87 1.81 12.50
C GLY A 229 8.08 2.15 13.96
N SER A 230 8.99 3.08 14.26
CA SER A 230 9.23 3.56 15.61
C SER A 230 8.09 4.48 16.07
N ALA A 231 7.82 4.52 17.38
CA ALA A 231 6.92 5.51 17.99
C ALA A 231 7.63 6.85 18.27
N ALA A 232 8.89 7.01 17.82
CA ALA A 232 9.63 8.27 17.94
C ALA A 232 8.96 9.36 17.10
N GLN A 233 9.06 10.61 17.56
CA GLN A 233 8.65 11.73 16.71
C GLN A 233 9.57 11.80 15.49
N ILE A 234 8.95 11.98 14.33
CA ILE A 234 9.65 12.24 13.07
C ILE A 234 9.84 13.76 12.95
N GLY A 235 8.82 14.55 13.28
CA GLY A 235 8.85 16.02 13.21
C GLY A 235 8.12 16.58 11.98
N ASN A 236 8.33 17.86 11.67
CA ASN A 236 7.62 18.58 10.61
C ASN A 236 8.58 19.03 9.51
N ASP A 237 8.58 18.27 8.41
CA ASP A 237 9.64 18.34 7.43
C ASP A 237 9.19 19.02 6.12
N LEU A 238 10.17 19.53 5.39
CA LEU A 238 10.02 20.07 4.04
C LEU A 238 11.05 19.44 3.11
N TYR A 239 10.59 18.61 2.18
CA TYR A 239 11.44 18.06 1.11
C TYR A 239 11.06 18.66 -0.24
N ASP A 240 12.04 19.16 -0.97
CA ASP A 240 11.86 19.72 -2.30
C ASP A 240 12.87 19.12 -3.27
N GLY A 241 12.40 18.23 -4.15
CA GLY A 241 13.24 17.60 -5.17
C GLY A 241 13.80 18.56 -6.21
N GLN A 242 13.26 19.79 -6.33
CA GLN A 242 13.68 20.77 -7.32
C GLN A 242 13.64 20.23 -8.77
N ALA A 243 14.79 20.13 -9.47
CA ALA A 243 14.82 19.68 -10.86
C ALA A 243 14.76 18.14 -10.96
N GLY A 244 14.74 17.62 -12.19
CA GLY A 244 14.78 16.18 -12.46
C GLY A 244 13.54 15.37 -12.07
N PHE A 245 13.73 14.05 -11.92
CA PHE A 245 12.71 13.04 -11.70
C PHE A 245 12.91 12.34 -10.35
N ASN A 246 12.32 12.92 -9.32
CA ASN A 246 12.57 12.61 -7.93
C ASN A 246 11.61 11.55 -7.37
N THR A 247 12.11 10.79 -6.40
CA THR A 247 11.38 9.73 -5.71
C THR A 247 11.37 9.99 -4.21
N LEU A 248 10.18 10.00 -3.62
CA LEU A 248 10.00 10.03 -2.17
C LEU A 248 9.56 8.65 -1.68
N ASN A 249 10.32 8.07 -0.77
CA ASN A 249 9.95 6.88 -0.01
C ASN A 249 9.54 7.27 1.41
N ALA A 250 8.23 7.27 1.68
CA ALA A 250 7.66 7.59 2.97
C ALA A 250 7.43 6.29 3.77
N TRP A 251 8.47 5.85 4.48
CA TRP A 251 8.53 4.55 5.12
C TRP A 251 8.29 4.63 6.64
N GLN A 252 7.02 4.64 7.05
CA GLN A 252 6.62 4.71 8.46
C GLN A 252 6.42 3.34 9.13
N SER A 253 6.24 2.24 8.39
CA SER A 253 6.05 0.90 8.98
C SER A 253 6.94 -0.13 8.27
N ALA A 254 7.79 -0.83 9.02
CA ALA A 254 8.46 -2.03 8.52
C ALA A 254 7.51 -3.23 8.70
N PRO A 255 7.27 -4.04 7.66
CA PRO A 255 6.22 -5.04 7.72
C PRO A 255 6.56 -6.18 8.69
N ALA A 256 5.58 -6.53 9.53
CA ALA A 256 5.56 -7.80 10.25
C ALA A 256 4.35 -8.62 9.75
N GLU A 257 4.51 -9.29 8.61
CA GLU A 257 3.52 -10.22 8.03
C GLU A 257 2.19 -9.60 7.53
N PRO A 258 1.58 -10.16 6.46
CA PRO A 258 0.22 -9.83 6.02
C PRO A 258 -0.78 -10.12 7.15
N GLY A 259 -1.21 -9.06 7.86
CA GLY A 259 -2.11 -9.15 9.01
C GLY A 259 -1.55 -8.71 10.36
N GLN A 260 -0.30 -8.22 10.46
CA GLN A 260 0.14 -7.40 11.60
C GLN A 260 0.62 -5.99 11.19
N SER A 261 0.28 -5.54 9.98
CA SER A 261 0.51 -4.17 9.54
C SER A 261 -0.18 -3.16 10.48
N ASN A 262 0.58 -2.16 10.90
CA ASN A 262 0.16 -1.08 11.78
C ASN A 262 -0.57 0.03 11.00
N GLU A 263 -1.02 1.09 11.70
CA GLU A 263 -1.44 2.35 11.05
C GLU A 263 -0.34 2.82 10.08
N GLY A 264 -0.72 3.09 8.82
CA GLY A 264 0.16 3.67 7.83
C GLY A 264 0.14 5.20 7.84
N ILE A 265 0.47 5.79 6.70
CA ILE A 265 0.49 7.23 6.47
C ILE A 265 -0.73 7.71 5.69
N SER A 266 -1.06 8.99 5.84
CA SER A 266 -2.04 9.66 4.99
C SER A 266 -1.34 10.66 4.08
N VAL A 267 -1.45 10.44 2.78
CA VAL A 267 -0.93 11.31 1.71
C VAL A 267 -2.09 12.07 1.08
N SER A 268 -1.95 13.39 0.99
CA SER A 268 -2.89 14.27 0.28
C SER A 268 -2.13 15.11 -0.73
N LEU A 269 -2.46 14.92 -2.01
CA LEU A 269 -1.85 15.67 -3.12
C LEU A 269 -2.58 17.00 -3.35
N ASP A 270 -1.82 18.07 -3.56
CA ASP A 270 -2.32 19.38 -3.99
C ASP A 270 -1.87 19.77 -5.41
N SER A 271 -0.96 18.98 -5.98
CA SER A 271 -0.59 19.00 -7.39
C SER A 271 -0.02 17.63 -7.78
N SER A 272 0.24 17.41 -9.07
CA SER A 272 0.78 16.12 -9.56
C SER A 272 2.04 15.64 -8.86
N TRP A 273 2.87 16.54 -8.32
CA TRP A 273 4.17 16.21 -7.75
C TRP A 273 4.38 16.84 -6.37
N SER A 274 3.29 17.25 -5.70
CA SER A 274 3.38 17.90 -4.39
C SER A 274 2.15 17.59 -3.55
N GLY A 275 2.38 17.43 -2.25
CA GLY A 275 1.34 17.14 -1.29
C GLY A 275 1.84 17.24 0.14
N ASN A 276 1.04 16.70 1.05
CA ASN A 276 1.36 16.58 2.45
C ASN A 276 1.25 15.11 2.87
N ILE A 277 2.13 14.67 3.74
CA ILE A 277 2.06 13.36 4.41
C ILE A 277 1.87 13.59 5.90
N VAL A 278 1.03 12.78 6.52
CA VAL A 278 0.83 12.72 7.97
C VAL A 278 1.06 11.30 8.46
N ALA A 279 1.90 11.14 9.48
CA ALA A 279 2.18 9.87 10.14
C ALA A 279 1.59 9.82 11.56
N GLY A 280 0.97 8.70 11.92
CA GLY A 280 0.43 8.42 13.25
C GLY A 280 1.23 7.36 14.03
N ASP A 281 1.00 7.26 15.34
CA ASP A 281 1.63 6.27 16.23
C ASP A 281 0.87 4.93 16.37
N GLY A 282 -0.26 4.73 15.70
CA GLY A 282 -1.11 3.56 15.95
C GLY A 282 -2.14 3.76 17.07
N GLN A 283 -2.14 4.91 17.76
CA GLN A 283 -3.04 5.24 18.86
C GLN A 283 -3.83 6.54 18.59
N GLY A 284 -3.78 7.02 17.35
CA GLY A 284 -4.43 8.25 16.90
C GLY A 284 -3.70 9.54 17.26
N ASN A 285 -2.41 9.47 17.65
CA ASN A 285 -1.58 10.66 17.79
C ASN A 285 -0.70 10.84 16.55
N GLU A 286 -0.57 12.09 16.10
CA GLU A 286 0.37 12.48 15.04
C GLU A 286 1.81 12.45 15.57
N ILE A 287 2.71 11.83 14.81
CA ILE A 287 4.15 11.75 15.13
C ILE A 287 5.03 12.51 14.15
N GLY A 288 4.48 12.92 13.01
CA GLY A 288 5.18 13.79 12.07
C GLY A 288 4.34 14.17 10.85
N THR A 289 4.77 15.25 10.20
CA THR A 289 4.21 15.72 8.94
C THR A 289 5.33 16.02 7.95
N LEU A 290 5.04 15.82 6.66
CA LEU A 290 5.96 16.19 5.59
C LEU A 290 5.22 17.01 4.55
N ARG A 291 5.73 18.21 4.24
CA ARG A 291 5.43 18.90 2.99
C ARG A 291 6.44 18.44 1.94
N PHE A 292 5.97 17.82 0.87
CA PHE A 292 6.83 17.47 -0.26
C PHE A 292 6.51 18.28 -1.51
N LEU A 293 7.56 18.63 -2.25
CA LEU A 293 7.53 19.39 -3.49
C LEU A 293 8.33 18.67 -4.57
N ASN A 294 7.89 18.77 -5.83
CA ASN A 294 8.58 18.25 -7.01
C ASN A 294 8.97 16.75 -6.93
N MET A 295 8.10 15.90 -6.37
CA MET A 295 8.27 14.44 -6.30
C MET A 295 7.43 13.73 -7.36
N GLN A 296 8.06 13.13 -8.37
CA GLN A 296 7.36 12.49 -9.47
C GLN A 296 6.98 11.03 -9.18
N ASN A 297 7.67 10.39 -8.24
CA ASN A 297 7.35 9.07 -7.70
C ASN A 297 7.12 9.15 -6.20
N LEU A 298 6.03 8.53 -5.75
CA LEU A 298 5.76 8.30 -4.33
C LEU A 298 5.80 6.80 -4.04
N ARG A 299 6.53 6.42 -3.00
CA ARG A 299 6.53 5.07 -2.43
C ARG A 299 6.08 5.16 -0.98
N THR A 300 5.23 4.23 -0.56
CA THR A 300 4.82 4.10 0.85
C THR A 300 5.32 2.78 1.42
N GLY A 301 5.02 2.52 2.70
CA GLY A 301 5.73 1.53 3.50
C GLY A 301 5.01 0.19 3.57
N GLY A 302 5.11 -0.47 4.73
CA GLY A 302 4.33 -1.67 5.07
C GLY A 302 3.08 -1.38 5.89
N GLY A 303 2.57 -0.15 5.87
CA GLY A 303 1.46 0.32 6.69
C GLY A 303 0.15 0.32 5.91
N HIS A 304 -0.99 0.45 6.59
CA HIS A 304 -2.27 0.71 5.90
C HIS A 304 -2.33 2.18 5.47
N ASP A 305 -1.86 2.46 4.27
CA ASP A 305 -1.66 3.80 3.75
C ASP A 305 -2.91 4.33 3.02
N THR A 306 -3.15 5.64 3.12
CA THR A 306 -4.22 6.33 2.39
C THR A 306 -3.62 7.39 1.50
N ILE A 307 -3.86 7.31 0.19
CA ILE A 307 -3.34 8.22 -0.81
C ILE A 307 -4.49 8.88 -1.56
N ASP A 308 -4.64 10.19 -1.41
CA ASP A 308 -5.70 10.99 -2.03
C ASP A 308 -5.14 11.96 -3.10
N GLY A 309 -5.38 11.61 -4.36
CA GLY A 309 -5.10 12.40 -5.56
C GLY A 309 -6.31 13.16 -6.11
N SER A 310 -7.43 13.23 -5.39
CA SER A 310 -8.70 13.77 -5.89
C SER A 310 -8.74 15.30 -6.03
N ASP A 311 -7.71 16.03 -5.57
CA ASP A 311 -7.67 17.49 -5.66
C ASP A 311 -7.77 17.95 -7.13
N PRO A 312 -8.60 18.98 -7.44
CA PRO A 312 -8.78 19.48 -8.80
C PRO A 312 -7.53 20.06 -9.46
N ASN A 313 -6.39 20.16 -8.80
CA ASN A 313 -5.12 20.62 -9.39
C ASN A 313 -4.17 19.46 -9.72
N VAL A 314 -4.46 18.24 -9.26
CA VAL A 314 -3.72 17.02 -9.61
C VAL A 314 -4.17 16.58 -11.02
N ASN A 315 -3.22 16.19 -11.87
CA ASN A 315 -3.49 15.77 -13.24
C ASN A 315 -2.50 14.68 -13.68
N GLY A 316 -2.60 13.51 -13.06
CA GLY A 316 -1.65 12.42 -13.17
C GLY A 316 -0.61 12.46 -12.05
N TYR A 317 -0.44 11.35 -11.34
CA TYR A 317 0.66 11.10 -10.39
C TYR A 317 1.05 9.62 -10.40
N ARG A 318 2.13 9.29 -9.68
CA ARG A 318 2.64 7.92 -9.56
C ARG A 318 2.81 7.53 -8.11
N VAL A 319 2.21 6.41 -7.72
CA VAL A 319 2.33 5.86 -6.36
C VAL A 319 2.52 4.34 -6.40
N PHE A 320 3.36 3.85 -5.48
CA PHE A 320 3.60 2.44 -5.22
C PHE A 320 3.47 2.20 -3.73
N ALA A 321 2.37 1.55 -3.30
CA ALA A 321 2.06 1.43 -1.87
C ALA A 321 2.73 0.23 -1.18
N ASP A 322 3.55 -0.53 -1.90
CA ASP A 322 4.37 -1.64 -1.41
C ASP A 322 3.59 -2.70 -0.60
N TRP A 323 3.45 -2.62 0.73
CA TRP A 323 2.73 -3.64 1.55
C TRP A 323 1.69 -2.97 2.46
N GLY A 324 0.62 -3.68 2.75
CA GLY A 324 -0.45 -3.16 3.61
C GLY A 324 -1.77 -3.22 2.86
N ASN A 325 -2.88 -3.00 3.55
CA ASN A 325 -4.17 -2.83 2.90
C ASN A 325 -4.37 -1.33 2.65
N ASP A 326 -4.15 -0.90 1.42
CA ASP A 326 -4.02 0.51 1.08
C ASP A 326 -5.28 1.07 0.42
N SER A 327 -5.49 2.37 0.57
CA SER A 327 -6.59 3.08 -0.08
C SER A 327 -6.04 4.17 -1.00
N ILE A 328 -6.26 4.02 -2.30
CA ILE A 328 -5.71 4.92 -3.33
C ILE A 328 -6.85 5.55 -4.12
N ILE A 329 -6.88 6.88 -4.17
CA ILE A 329 -7.79 7.66 -5.00
C ILE A 329 -6.97 8.41 -6.05
N GLY A 330 -7.07 7.97 -7.30
CA GLY A 330 -6.50 8.61 -8.46
C GLY A 330 -7.11 10.00 -8.73
N SER A 331 -6.51 10.67 -9.71
CA SER A 331 -6.78 12.05 -10.06
C SER A 331 -7.76 12.15 -11.23
N ARG A 332 -7.70 13.26 -11.97
CA ARG A 332 -8.46 13.50 -13.21
C ARG A 332 -7.61 13.34 -14.48
N GLY A 333 -6.32 13.07 -14.31
CA GLY A 333 -5.37 12.84 -15.40
C GLY A 333 -4.86 11.41 -15.34
N ASN A 334 -3.98 11.03 -16.26
CA ASN A 334 -3.50 9.66 -16.35
C ASN A 334 -2.55 9.33 -15.19
N ASP A 335 -2.97 8.41 -14.33
CA ASP A 335 -2.24 8.00 -13.14
C ASP A 335 -1.49 6.67 -13.34
N THR A 336 -0.51 6.42 -12.47
CA THR A 336 0.15 5.13 -12.32
C THR A 336 0.04 4.71 -10.86
N LEU A 337 -0.81 3.72 -10.59
CA LEU A 337 -1.22 3.34 -9.23
C LEU A 337 -0.86 1.87 -8.99
N GLU A 338 -0.11 1.59 -7.95
CA GLU A 338 0.15 0.23 -7.48
C GLU A 338 -0.32 0.10 -6.03
N GLY A 339 -1.28 -0.81 -5.80
CA GLY A 339 -1.77 -1.17 -4.46
C GLY A 339 -0.71 -1.91 -3.65
N GLY A 340 0.09 -2.75 -4.28
CA GLY A 340 1.15 -3.49 -3.59
C GLY A 340 0.67 -4.87 -3.14
N TRP A 341 1.05 -5.29 -1.94
CA TRP A 341 0.67 -6.57 -1.35
C TRP A 341 -0.30 -6.31 -0.21
N GLY A 342 -1.49 -6.89 -0.27
CA GLY A 342 -2.54 -6.36 0.58
C GLY A 342 -3.93 -6.63 0.08
N ALA A 343 -4.93 -6.32 0.88
CA ALA A 343 -6.29 -6.19 0.39
C ALA A 343 -6.55 -4.71 0.09
N ASP A 344 -6.19 -4.28 -1.12
CA ASP A 344 -6.14 -2.86 -1.48
C ASP A 344 -7.46 -2.38 -2.06
N THR A 345 -7.73 -1.07 -1.93
CA THR A 345 -8.83 -0.43 -2.64
C THR A 345 -8.35 0.74 -3.49
N ILE A 346 -8.58 0.65 -4.80
CA ILE A 346 -8.16 1.64 -5.78
C ILE A 346 -9.37 2.23 -6.49
N ILE A 347 -9.47 3.57 -6.51
CA ILE A 347 -10.30 4.34 -7.43
C ILE A 347 -9.34 4.95 -8.46
N GLY A 348 -9.39 4.54 -9.73
CA GLY A 348 -8.51 5.11 -10.77
C GLY A 348 -8.70 6.61 -10.99
N GLY A 349 -9.93 7.10 -10.77
CA GLY A 349 -10.29 8.49 -11.01
C GLY A 349 -10.79 8.67 -12.44
N LYS A 350 -10.43 9.78 -13.10
CA LYS A 350 -10.61 9.97 -14.54
C LYS A 350 -9.25 9.95 -15.20
N GLY A 351 -9.16 9.44 -16.41
CA GLY A 351 -7.92 9.47 -17.14
C GLY A 351 -7.80 8.25 -18.01
N ASN A 352 -6.60 7.91 -18.41
CA ASN A 352 -6.30 6.58 -18.89
C ASN A 352 -5.23 6.05 -17.95
N ASP A 353 -5.67 5.33 -16.92
CA ASP A 353 -4.82 5.02 -15.77
C ASP A 353 -4.12 3.68 -15.96
N PHE A 354 -2.94 3.55 -15.38
CA PHE A 354 -2.21 2.28 -15.32
C PHE A 354 -2.22 1.78 -13.88
N ILE A 355 -2.99 0.73 -13.62
CA ILE A 355 -3.28 0.24 -12.28
C ILE A 355 -2.75 -1.18 -12.11
N SER A 356 -1.97 -1.38 -11.05
CA SER A 356 -1.54 -2.70 -10.58
C SER A 356 -2.25 -3.01 -9.28
N MET A 357 -3.01 -4.12 -9.26
CA MET A 357 -3.61 -4.64 -8.03
C MET A 357 -2.62 -5.48 -7.22
N ASN A 358 -1.34 -5.52 -7.61
CA ASN A 358 -0.31 -6.26 -6.92
C ASN A 358 1.03 -5.49 -6.96
N GLY A 359 2.03 -5.89 -6.16
CA GLY A 359 3.36 -5.26 -6.12
C GLY A 359 4.30 -5.53 -7.32
N ASP A 360 3.75 -5.72 -8.53
CA ASP A 360 4.50 -6.15 -9.73
C ASP A 360 4.35 -5.20 -10.94
N ILE A 361 4.09 -3.91 -10.77
CA ILE A 361 3.83 -2.97 -11.87
C ILE A 361 4.97 -2.93 -12.91
N PHE A 362 6.21 -3.19 -12.46
CA PHE A 362 7.42 -3.26 -13.30
C PHE A 362 7.79 -4.67 -13.76
N ALA A 363 7.12 -5.72 -13.26
CA ALA A 363 7.46 -7.08 -13.63
C ALA A 363 7.05 -7.40 -15.07
N GLY A 364 7.85 -8.22 -15.76
CA GLY A 364 7.53 -8.69 -17.12
C GLY A 364 6.27 -9.57 -17.17
N THR A 365 5.91 -10.19 -16.05
CA THR A 365 4.64 -10.89 -15.82
C THR A 365 4.14 -10.51 -14.43
N SER A 366 2.87 -10.17 -14.31
CA SER A 366 2.22 -9.91 -13.01
C SER A 366 1.25 -11.06 -12.75
N ARG A 367 1.25 -11.57 -11.51
CA ARG A 367 0.35 -12.63 -11.04
C ARG A 367 -0.51 -12.08 -9.92
N PRO A 368 -1.79 -12.47 -9.83
CA PRO A 368 -2.61 -12.10 -8.69
C PRO A 368 -1.94 -12.53 -7.38
N ASP A 369 -2.18 -11.79 -6.32
CA ASP A 369 -1.69 -12.15 -5.01
C ASP A 369 -2.69 -13.06 -4.28
N ALA A 370 -2.45 -13.32 -3.00
CA ALA A 370 -3.30 -14.19 -2.18
C ALA A 370 -4.46 -13.43 -1.49
N GLN A 371 -4.52 -12.10 -1.64
CA GLN A 371 -5.48 -11.22 -1.00
C GLN A 371 -6.58 -10.83 -1.98
N VAL A 372 -7.58 -10.09 -1.49
CA VAL A 372 -8.74 -9.69 -2.29
C VAL A 372 -8.75 -8.19 -2.40
N ASP A 373 -8.46 -7.70 -3.59
CA ASP A 373 -8.46 -6.27 -3.86
C ASP A 373 -9.82 -5.78 -4.36
N THR A 374 -10.02 -4.47 -4.28
CA THR A 374 -11.20 -3.78 -4.77
C THR A 374 -10.82 -2.67 -5.74
N LEU A 375 -11.18 -2.83 -7.01
CA LEU A 375 -11.13 -1.76 -8.02
C LEU A 375 -12.51 -1.11 -8.13
N VAL A 376 -12.60 0.18 -7.86
CA VAL A 376 -13.84 0.97 -7.93
C VAL A 376 -13.82 1.84 -9.17
N LEU A 377 -14.82 1.66 -10.05
CA LEU A 377 -14.97 2.44 -11.27
C LEU A 377 -16.00 3.56 -11.09
N THR A 378 -15.68 4.75 -11.59
CA THR A 378 -16.56 5.94 -11.55
C THR A 378 -16.85 6.46 -12.95
N ASP A 379 -17.91 7.27 -13.10
CA ASP A 379 -18.29 7.81 -14.41
C ASP A 379 -17.13 8.59 -15.05
N ASP A 380 -16.95 8.42 -16.36
CA ASP A 380 -15.83 8.98 -17.14
C ASP A 380 -14.43 8.50 -16.68
N PHE A 381 -14.31 7.28 -16.12
CA PHE A 381 -12.99 6.76 -15.72
C PHE A 381 -12.00 6.71 -16.88
N GLY A 382 -12.48 6.46 -18.10
CA GLY A 382 -11.70 6.53 -19.33
C GLY A 382 -11.19 5.17 -19.79
N HIS A 383 -9.91 5.07 -20.14
CA HIS A 383 -9.32 3.84 -20.70
C HIS A 383 -8.22 3.29 -19.79
N ASP A 384 -8.62 2.52 -18.79
CA ASP A 384 -7.70 2.06 -17.75
C ASP A 384 -7.12 0.70 -18.09
N THR A 385 -5.82 0.56 -17.84
CA THR A 385 -5.09 -0.69 -18.00
C THR A 385 -4.80 -1.29 -16.64
N ILE A 386 -5.26 -2.52 -16.42
CA ILE A 386 -5.18 -3.22 -15.15
C ILE A 386 -4.24 -4.43 -15.27
N ARG A 387 -3.38 -4.59 -14.27
CA ARG A 387 -2.53 -5.76 -14.05
C ARG A 387 -2.78 -6.35 -12.66
N GLY A 388 -2.39 -7.60 -12.45
CA GLY A 388 -2.53 -8.28 -11.16
C GLY A 388 -3.96 -8.71 -10.81
N PHE A 389 -4.99 -8.25 -11.53
CA PHE A 389 -6.38 -8.53 -11.16
C PHE A 389 -6.74 -10.03 -11.20
N ALA A 390 -7.12 -10.56 -10.04
CA ALA A 390 -7.53 -11.94 -9.82
C ALA A 390 -9.00 -12.15 -10.15
N PHE A 391 -9.34 -13.20 -10.91
CA PHE A 391 -10.75 -13.55 -11.16
C PHE A 391 -11.14 -14.90 -10.52
N GLY A 392 -10.28 -15.44 -9.65
CA GLY A 392 -10.48 -16.65 -8.87
C GLY A 392 -9.97 -17.92 -9.54
N GLY A 393 -9.07 -18.62 -8.85
CA GLY A 393 -8.56 -19.95 -9.22
C GLY A 393 -7.31 -19.94 -10.10
N GLU A 394 -6.84 -18.76 -10.52
CA GLU A 394 -5.49 -18.58 -11.07
C GLU A 394 -4.43 -18.88 -10.01
N ALA A 395 -3.22 -19.23 -10.44
CA ALA A 395 -2.11 -19.40 -9.50
C ALA A 395 -1.52 -18.05 -9.11
N ASP A 396 -1.40 -17.80 -7.81
CA ASP A 396 -0.71 -16.65 -7.23
C ASP A 396 0.83 -16.74 -7.44
N SER A 397 1.56 -15.81 -6.83
CA SER A 397 3.03 -15.78 -6.83
C SER A 397 3.66 -17.05 -6.23
N ASP A 398 2.99 -17.67 -5.25
CA ASP A 398 3.41 -18.91 -4.57
C ASP A 398 2.89 -20.20 -5.24
N GLY A 399 2.01 -20.06 -6.23
CA GLY A 399 1.40 -21.18 -6.96
C GLY A 399 0.10 -21.71 -6.32
N ASN A 400 -0.44 -21.04 -5.31
CA ASN A 400 -1.74 -21.37 -4.73
C ASN A 400 -2.88 -20.73 -5.55
N PRO A 401 -4.11 -21.25 -5.47
CA PRO A 401 -5.26 -20.61 -6.12
C PRO A 401 -5.57 -19.26 -5.47
N ALA A 402 -5.40 -18.18 -6.22
CA ALA A 402 -5.76 -16.83 -5.82
C ALA A 402 -7.28 -16.70 -5.64
N PRO A 403 -7.76 -15.95 -4.62
CA PRO A 403 -9.16 -15.56 -4.54
C PRO A 403 -9.53 -14.61 -5.70
N ALA A 404 -10.80 -14.23 -5.80
CA ALA A 404 -11.25 -13.32 -6.86
C ALA A 404 -11.36 -11.89 -6.31
N ASP A 405 -10.79 -10.93 -7.03
CA ASP A 405 -10.89 -9.51 -6.72
C ASP A 405 -12.28 -8.97 -7.02
N VAL A 406 -12.55 -7.80 -6.44
CA VAL A 406 -13.82 -7.10 -6.54
C VAL A 406 -13.70 -5.97 -7.56
N LEU A 407 -14.60 -5.98 -8.54
CA LEU A 407 -14.81 -4.84 -9.45
C LEU A 407 -16.11 -4.14 -9.07
N ASP A 408 -16.01 -3.01 -8.38
CA ASP A 408 -17.17 -2.18 -8.03
C ASP A 408 -17.53 -1.23 -9.17
N VAL A 409 -18.60 -1.58 -9.90
CA VAL A 409 -19.16 -0.77 -11.00
C VAL A 409 -20.39 0.05 -10.59
N SER A 410 -20.62 0.30 -9.30
CA SER A 410 -21.86 0.96 -8.89
C SER A 410 -22.00 2.41 -9.18
N ALA A 411 -20.87 3.12 -9.17
CA ALA A 411 -20.86 4.52 -9.48
C ALA A 411 -20.98 4.75 -10.99
N LEU A 412 -20.96 3.68 -11.81
CA LEU A 412 -21.15 3.77 -13.25
C LEU A 412 -22.61 3.84 -13.67
N HIS A 413 -22.89 4.81 -14.51
CA HIS A 413 -24.18 5.03 -15.17
C HIS A 413 -24.02 4.94 -16.70
N GLY A 414 -25.08 4.53 -17.39
CA GLY A 414 -25.15 4.61 -18.85
C GLY A 414 -25.55 6.02 -19.32
N GLU A 415 -25.55 6.23 -20.64
CA GLU A 415 -25.95 7.49 -21.28
C GLU A 415 -27.37 7.97 -20.87
N ASP A 416 -28.21 7.04 -20.41
CA ASP A 416 -29.57 7.30 -19.92
C ASP A 416 -29.65 7.66 -18.42
N GLY A 417 -28.50 7.71 -17.74
CA GLY A 417 -28.36 7.96 -16.30
C GLY A 417 -28.74 6.77 -15.42
N ASN A 418 -29.01 5.58 -15.98
CA ASN A 418 -29.28 4.38 -15.20
C ASN A 418 -27.99 3.63 -14.85
N PRO A 419 -27.92 2.92 -13.71
CA PRO A 419 -26.75 2.12 -13.36
C PRO A 419 -26.42 1.06 -14.43
N ILE A 420 -25.14 0.86 -14.68
CA ILE A 420 -24.65 -0.16 -15.61
C ILE A 420 -24.95 -1.58 -15.10
N HIS A 421 -25.26 -2.49 -16.02
CA HIS A 421 -25.35 -3.91 -15.74
C HIS A 421 -24.40 -4.72 -16.63
N VAL A 422 -23.99 -5.92 -16.18
CA VAL A 422 -23.10 -6.83 -16.93
C VAL A 422 -23.61 -7.17 -18.35
N ARG A 423 -24.93 -7.09 -18.58
CA ARG A 423 -25.53 -7.30 -19.91
C ARG A 423 -25.23 -6.16 -20.90
N ASP A 424 -24.87 -4.99 -20.40
CA ASP A 424 -24.60 -3.79 -21.18
C ASP A 424 -23.09 -3.69 -21.55
N LEU A 425 -22.26 -4.61 -21.02
CA LEU A 425 -20.83 -4.70 -21.29
C LEU A 425 -20.55 -5.50 -22.57
N ALA A 426 -19.52 -5.07 -23.32
CA ALA A 426 -18.96 -5.82 -24.44
C ALA A 426 -17.54 -6.26 -24.13
N ILE A 427 -17.15 -7.45 -24.57
CA ILE A 427 -15.83 -8.04 -24.28
C ILE A 427 -15.15 -8.38 -25.59
N ARG A 428 -13.86 -8.06 -25.70
CA ARG A 428 -13.02 -8.37 -26.85
C ARG A 428 -11.58 -8.63 -26.41
N GLY A 429 -10.82 -9.32 -27.25
CA GLY A 429 -9.36 -9.35 -27.14
C GLY A 429 -8.72 -8.15 -27.84
N ASP A 430 -7.54 -7.76 -27.39
CA ASP A 430 -6.68 -6.79 -28.06
C ASP A 430 -5.20 -7.12 -27.88
N VAL A 431 -4.35 -6.48 -28.69
CA VAL A 431 -2.90 -6.64 -28.63
C VAL A 431 -2.23 -5.28 -28.87
N ASP A 432 -1.29 -4.91 -28.02
CA ASP A 432 -0.52 -3.68 -28.18
C ASP A 432 0.64 -3.81 -29.19
N GLN A 433 1.38 -2.71 -29.39
CA GLN A 433 2.54 -2.69 -30.28
C GLN A 433 3.72 -3.56 -29.82
N TYR A 434 3.71 -4.03 -28.57
CA TYR A 434 4.72 -4.90 -27.98
C TYR A 434 4.28 -6.37 -27.93
N ASN A 435 3.12 -6.69 -28.54
CA ASN A 435 2.53 -8.02 -28.56
C ASN A 435 2.06 -8.50 -27.16
N ASN A 436 1.81 -7.58 -26.23
CA ASN A 436 1.11 -7.86 -24.99
C ASN A 436 -0.38 -8.09 -25.30
N GLN A 437 -0.96 -9.14 -24.69
CA GLN A 437 -2.35 -9.51 -24.91
C GLN A 437 -3.24 -8.91 -23.84
N TYR A 438 -4.42 -8.45 -24.24
CA TYR A 438 -5.41 -7.84 -23.36
C TYR A 438 -6.79 -8.46 -23.54
N ALA A 439 -7.51 -8.62 -22.43
CA ALA A 439 -8.96 -8.73 -22.45
C ALA A 439 -9.56 -7.36 -22.12
N VAL A 440 -10.44 -6.86 -22.97
CA VAL A 440 -11.00 -5.52 -22.83
C VAL A 440 -12.50 -5.58 -22.59
N ILE A 441 -12.94 -4.96 -21.50
CA ILE A 441 -14.34 -4.72 -21.18
C ILE A 441 -14.70 -3.29 -21.61
N ARG A 442 -15.65 -3.16 -22.53
CA ARG A 442 -16.17 -1.88 -23.00
C ARG A 442 -17.51 -1.57 -22.35
N PHE A 443 -17.61 -0.37 -21.78
CA PHE A 443 -18.81 0.17 -21.15
C PHE A 443 -19.66 0.99 -22.15
N PRO A 444 -20.95 1.21 -21.86
CA PRO A 444 -21.85 1.88 -22.80
C PRO A 444 -21.45 3.29 -23.22
N ASN A 445 -20.84 4.10 -22.33
CA ASN A 445 -20.49 5.50 -22.67
C ASN A 445 -19.13 5.61 -23.37
N GLY A 446 -18.43 4.48 -23.56
CA GLY A 446 -17.19 4.39 -24.30
C GLY A 446 -15.95 4.13 -23.46
N GLU A 447 -16.07 4.12 -22.13
CA GLU A 447 -15.00 3.74 -21.22
C GLU A 447 -14.59 2.28 -21.45
N GLU A 448 -13.30 1.99 -21.23
CA GLU A 448 -12.73 0.66 -21.48
C GLU A 448 -11.79 0.24 -20.36
N LEU A 449 -11.95 -0.99 -19.87
CA LEU A 449 -11.05 -1.59 -18.89
C LEU A 449 -10.24 -2.70 -19.56
N TRP A 450 -8.92 -2.54 -19.59
CA TRP A 450 -7.97 -3.39 -20.31
C TRP A 450 -7.18 -4.26 -19.33
N PHE A 451 -7.52 -5.53 -19.23
CA PHE A 451 -6.80 -6.48 -18.38
C PHE A 451 -5.64 -7.13 -19.13
N GLN A 452 -4.42 -6.88 -18.69
CA GLN A 452 -3.22 -7.46 -19.31
C GLN A 452 -3.05 -8.94 -18.95
N GLY A 453 -2.71 -9.78 -19.93
CA GLY A 453 -2.42 -11.20 -19.70
C GLY A 453 -3.65 -12.07 -19.45
N VAL A 454 -4.85 -11.51 -19.58
CA VAL A 454 -6.13 -12.21 -19.39
C VAL A 454 -6.66 -12.65 -20.75
N ASP A 455 -7.09 -13.92 -20.84
CA ASP A 455 -7.78 -14.42 -22.03
C ASP A 455 -9.22 -13.89 -22.07
N PRO A 456 -9.62 -13.12 -23.11
CA PRO A 456 -10.98 -12.57 -23.21
C PRO A 456 -12.08 -13.63 -23.23
N GLU A 457 -11.80 -14.86 -23.69
CA GLU A 457 -12.79 -15.95 -23.69
C GLU A 457 -13.14 -16.39 -22.26
N THR A 458 -12.24 -16.14 -21.31
CA THR A 458 -12.40 -16.52 -19.90
C THR A 458 -13.22 -15.48 -19.11
N LEU A 459 -13.40 -14.25 -19.61
CA LEU A 459 -14.25 -13.22 -19.02
C LEU A 459 -15.73 -13.47 -19.34
N THR A 460 -16.27 -14.60 -18.88
CA THR A 460 -17.69 -14.87 -19.07
C THR A 460 -18.53 -13.88 -18.24
N ARG A 461 -19.77 -13.63 -18.65
CA ARG A 461 -20.75 -12.89 -17.82
C ARG A 461 -20.91 -13.50 -16.43
N GLU A 462 -20.58 -14.77 -16.30
CA GLU A 462 -20.65 -15.55 -15.07
C GLU A 462 -19.57 -15.12 -14.10
N ARG A 463 -18.33 -15.01 -14.61
CA ARG A 463 -17.18 -14.47 -13.91
C ARG A 463 -17.32 -12.99 -13.57
N LEU A 464 -17.89 -12.18 -14.46
CA LEU A 464 -18.17 -10.76 -14.16
C LEU A 464 -19.27 -10.55 -13.11
N LEU A 465 -20.21 -11.50 -12.98
CA LEU A 465 -21.23 -11.49 -11.93
C LEU A 465 -20.72 -12.06 -10.60
N ALA A 466 -19.59 -12.80 -10.61
CA ALA A 466 -18.82 -13.25 -9.44
C ALA A 466 -18.41 -12.13 -8.50
N MET A 467 -18.38 -10.91 -9.01
CA MET A 467 -17.71 -9.79 -8.39
C MET A 467 -18.67 -8.95 -7.50
N GLY A 468 -19.85 -9.47 -7.10
CA GLY A 468 -20.77 -8.76 -6.17
C GLY A 468 -22.10 -9.44 -5.73
N ILE A 469 -22.11 -10.17 -4.61
CA ILE A 469 -23.21 -11.02 -4.08
C ILE A 469 -24.09 -10.40 -2.95
N PRO A 470 -25.38 -10.81 -2.76
CA PRO A 470 -26.22 -10.53 -1.56
C PRO A 470 -26.07 -11.45 -0.32
N CYS A 471 -26.18 -10.93 0.93
CA CYS A 471 -25.79 -11.60 2.20
C CYS A 471 -26.65 -11.21 3.45
N PHE A 472 -26.56 -11.95 4.58
CA PHE A 472 -27.13 -11.66 5.92
C PHE A 472 -26.15 -10.90 6.81
N ALA A 473 -26.53 -9.87 7.60
CA ALA A 473 -25.55 -9.23 8.48
C ALA A 473 -25.29 -10.04 9.78
N GLN A 474 -24.12 -9.85 10.38
CA GLN A 474 -23.73 -10.40 11.68
C GLN A 474 -24.76 -10.10 12.77
N GLY A 475 -24.96 -11.03 13.70
CA GLY A 475 -25.95 -10.91 14.77
C GLY A 475 -27.38 -11.22 14.33
N THR A 476 -27.60 -11.57 13.05
CA THR A 476 -28.89 -12.10 12.60
C THR A 476 -29.14 -13.46 13.24
N MET A 477 -30.24 -13.59 13.97
CA MET A 477 -30.67 -14.82 14.61
C MET A 477 -31.46 -15.68 13.63
N ILE A 478 -31.02 -16.92 13.45
CA ILE A 478 -31.63 -17.91 12.56
C ILE A 478 -32.31 -18.99 13.40
N ARG A 479 -33.56 -19.33 13.06
CA ARG A 479 -34.30 -20.39 13.74
C ARG A 479 -33.69 -21.76 13.44
N THR A 480 -33.29 -22.48 14.48
CA THR A 480 -32.76 -23.86 14.38
C THR A 480 -33.57 -24.85 15.24
N ASP A 481 -33.18 -26.12 15.22
CA ASP A 481 -33.68 -27.16 16.14
C ASP A 481 -33.32 -26.90 17.62
N ARG A 482 -32.27 -26.10 17.86
CA ARG A 482 -31.79 -25.70 19.20
C ARG A 482 -32.35 -24.36 19.67
N GLY A 483 -33.22 -23.72 18.89
CA GLY A 483 -33.73 -22.37 19.14
C GLY A 483 -33.12 -21.34 18.18
N GLU A 484 -33.16 -20.07 18.55
CA GLU A 484 -32.53 -19.00 17.76
C GLU A 484 -31.01 -19.04 17.96
N VAL A 485 -30.26 -19.14 16.86
CA VAL A 485 -28.78 -19.17 16.86
C VAL A 485 -28.28 -18.04 15.96
N ALA A 486 -27.27 -17.29 16.40
CA ALA A 486 -26.69 -16.22 15.58
C ALA A 486 -26.05 -16.80 14.32
N VAL A 487 -26.15 -16.09 13.19
CA VAL A 487 -25.72 -16.58 11.88
C VAL A 487 -24.21 -16.89 11.84
N GLU A 488 -23.40 -16.14 12.60
CA GLU A 488 -21.96 -16.35 12.77
C GLU A 488 -21.60 -17.63 13.55
N ASP A 489 -22.53 -18.16 14.35
CA ASP A 489 -22.32 -19.36 15.18
C ASP A 489 -22.78 -20.65 14.48
N LEU A 490 -23.45 -20.54 13.34
CA LEU A 490 -23.92 -21.68 12.56
C LEU A 490 -22.76 -22.39 11.88
N ARG A 491 -22.95 -23.70 11.65
CA ARG A 491 -21.98 -24.54 10.94
C ARG A 491 -22.66 -25.39 9.88
N VAL A 492 -21.90 -25.81 8.87
CA VAL A 492 -22.37 -26.80 7.89
C VAL A 492 -22.85 -28.05 8.63
N GLY A 493 -24.05 -28.51 8.29
CA GLY A 493 -24.75 -29.62 8.94
C GLY A 493 -25.75 -29.22 10.02
N ASP A 494 -25.70 -28.00 10.55
CA ASP A 494 -26.68 -27.52 11.53
C ASP A 494 -28.09 -27.48 10.91
N LEU A 495 -29.10 -27.84 11.70
CA LEU A 495 -30.49 -27.94 11.26
C LEU A 495 -31.21 -26.59 11.42
N VAL A 496 -31.48 -25.92 10.31
CA VAL A 496 -32.23 -24.67 10.25
C VAL A 496 -33.70 -24.95 9.94
N MET A 497 -34.60 -24.29 10.64
CA MET A 497 -36.03 -24.36 10.37
C MET A 497 -36.34 -23.57 9.09
N THR A 498 -36.82 -24.29 8.08
CA THR A 498 -37.32 -23.69 6.84
C THR A 498 -38.85 -23.74 6.82
N ARG A 499 -39.45 -22.78 6.11
CA ARG A 499 -40.91 -22.63 6.07
C ARG A 499 -41.61 -23.84 5.45
N ASP A 500 -41.11 -24.30 4.30
CA ASP A 500 -41.83 -25.27 3.47
C ASP A 500 -41.44 -26.72 3.80
N ASN A 501 -40.22 -26.96 4.29
CA ASN A 501 -39.64 -28.30 4.42
C ASN A 501 -39.18 -28.64 5.85
N GLY A 502 -39.52 -27.81 6.85
CA GLY A 502 -39.14 -28.05 8.25
C GLY A 502 -37.64 -27.93 8.49
N LEU A 503 -37.09 -28.73 9.40
CA LEU A 503 -35.66 -28.68 9.71
C LEU A 503 -34.80 -29.23 8.55
N GLN A 504 -34.00 -28.37 7.93
CA GLN A 504 -33.08 -28.71 6.84
C GLN A 504 -31.63 -28.46 7.26
N PRO A 505 -30.70 -29.36 6.96
CA PRO A 505 -29.29 -29.15 7.27
C PRO A 505 -28.70 -28.08 6.35
N ILE A 506 -27.92 -27.16 6.92
CA ILE A 506 -27.06 -26.26 6.14
C ILE A 506 -26.08 -27.11 5.36
N ARG A 507 -25.94 -26.82 4.08
CA ARG A 507 -25.09 -27.56 3.16
C ARG A 507 -23.82 -26.80 2.84
N TRP A 508 -23.89 -25.48 2.87
CA TRP A 508 -22.75 -24.60 2.71
C TRP A 508 -23.00 -23.27 3.45
N LEU A 509 -21.95 -22.67 4.00
CA LEU A 509 -21.96 -21.42 4.75
C LEU A 509 -20.76 -20.56 4.33
N GLY A 510 -21.01 -19.35 3.83
CA GLY A 510 -19.95 -18.39 3.46
C GLY A 510 -20.09 -17.07 4.22
N ASN A 511 -18.99 -16.32 4.36
CA ASN A 511 -18.98 -15.01 5.01
C ASN A 511 -18.05 -14.00 4.31
N ARG A 512 -18.32 -12.69 4.48
CA ARG A 512 -17.55 -11.55 3.98
C ARG A 512 -17.61 -10.40 4.99
N LYS A 513 -16.48 -9.83 5.43
CA LYS A 513 -16.44 -8.63 6.28
C LYS A 513 -16.25 -7.39 5.41
N LEU A 514 -16.91 -6.28 5.78
CA LEU A 514 -16.69 -4.95 5.21
C LEU A 514 -16.34 -3.98 6.36
N ASP A 515 -15.30 -3.17 6.20
CA ASP A 515 -14.85 -2.20 7.20
C ASP A 515 -15.27 -0.74 6.87
N ARG A 516 -14.68 0.23 7.57
CA ARG A 516 -15.03 1.65 7.44
C ARG A 516 -14.65 2.18 6.07
N VAL A 517 -13.55 1.72 5.51
CA VAL A 517 -13.02 2.14 4.22
C VAL A 517 -13.91 1.56 3.11
N ASP A 518 -14.18 0.24 3.17
CA ASP A 518 -15.10 -0.44 2.25
C ASP A 518 -16.47 0.27 2.17
N LEU A 519 -17.01 0.64 3.34
CA LEU A 519 -18.34 1.23 3.46
C LEU A 519 -18.37 2.74 3.16
N ALA A 520 -17.22 3.42 3.23
CA ALA A 520 -17.07 4.80 2.77
C ALA A 520 -16.97 4.87 1.23
N LEU A 521 -16.27 3.90 0.63
CA LEU A 521 -16.03 3.83 -0.82
C LEU A 521 -17.23 3.26 -1.58
N ALA A 522 -17.98 2.34 -0.96
CA ALA A 522 -19.23 1.83 -1.49
C ALA A 522 -20.40 2.02 -0.50
N PRO A 523 -20.89 3.27 -0.25
CA PRO A 523 -21.99 3.53 0.69
C PRO A 523 -23.28 2.77 0.36
N ARG A 524 -23.43 2.36 -0.90
CA ARG A 524 -24.54 1.50 -1.35
C ARG A 524 -24.54 0.10 -0.73
N LEU A 525 -23.41 -0.39 -0.20
CA LEU A 525 -23.27 -1.70 0.46
C LEU A 525 -23.66 -1.64 1.94
N GLN A 526 -23.91 -0.44 2.47
CA GLN A 526 -24.48 -0.23 3.79
C GLN A 526 -25.78 -1.04 3.95
N PRO A 527 -25.96 -1.73 5.08
CA PRO A 527 -27.06 -2.66 5.26
C PRO A 527 -28.41 -1.96 5.25
N ILE A 528 -29.43 -2.72 4.85
CA ILE A 528 -30.82 -2.35 5.05
C ILE A 528 -31.26 -2.91 6.40
N ARG A 529 -31.68 -2.02 7.29
CA ARG A 529 -32.37 -2.36 8.53
C ARG A 529 -33.86 -2.47 8.27
N ILE A 530 -34.43 -3.58 8.72
CA ILE A 530 -35.86 -3.79 8.84
C ILE A 530 -36.16 -3.81 10.33
N ARG A 531 -36.76 -2.73 10.84
CA ARG A 531 -37.08 -2.59 12.27
C ARG A 531 -38.08 -3.65 12.71
N ALA A 532 -38.04 -4.00 14.00
CA ALA A 532 -39.00 -4.92 14.58
C ALA A 532 -40.45 -4.50 14.27
N GLY A 533 -41.25 -5.42 13.74
CA GLY A 533 -42.64 -5.21 13.34
C GLY A 533 -42.88 -4.54 11.98
N ALA A 534 -41.85 -4.08 11.26
CA ALA A 534 -41.99 -3.31 10.02
C ALA A 534 -42.60 -4.09 8.83
N LEU A 535 -42.48 -5.43 8.82
CA LEU A 535 -43.07 -6.26 7.76
C LEU A 535 -44.57 -6.49 7.97
N GLY A 536 -45.05 -6.41 9.22
CA GLY A 536 -46.41 -6.77 9.60
C GLY A 536 -46.48 -7.92 10.60
N ASP A 537 -47.61 -8.05 11.30
CA ASP A 537 -47.89 -9.12 12.27
C ASP A 537 -46.81 -9.28 13.37
N GLY A 538 -46.11 -8.19 13.71
CA GLY A 538 -45.04 -8.19 14.71
C GLY A 538 -43.69 -8.72 14.20
N LEU A 539 -43.51 -8.80 12.87
CA LEU A 539 -42.28 -9.28 12.23
C LEU A 539 -41.46 -8.16 11.57
N PRO A 540 -40.11 -8.26 11.57
CA PRO A 540 -39.31 -9.20 12.37
C PRO A 540 -39.50 -8.95 13.87
N VAL A 541 -39.18 -9.93 14.72
CA VAL A 541 -39.34 -9.80 16.19
C VAL A 541 -38.25 -8.95 16.84
N ALA A 542 -37.14 -8.74 16.12
CA ALA A 542 -36.04 -7.85 16.44
C ALA A 542 -35.55 -7.18 15.15
N ASP A 543 -34.82 -6.07 15.25
CA ASP A 543 -34.25 -5.40 14.07
C ASP A 543 -33.40 -6.38 13.26
N LEU A 544 -33.68 -6.47 11.96
CA LEU A 544 -32.99 -7.36 11.04
C LEU A 544 -32.13 -6.52 10.09
N LEU A 545 -30.82 -6.77 10.11
CA LEU A 545 -29.86 -6.17 9.19
C LEU A 545 -29.52 -7.17 8.08
N VAL A 546 -29.69 -6.75 6.84
CA VAL A 546 -29.39 -7.57 5.67
C VAL A 546 -28.73 -6.73 4.60
N SER A 547 -28.02 -7.38 3.68
CA SER A 547 -27.47 -6.65 2.55
C SER A 547 -28.60 -6.07 1.67
N PRO A 548 -28.35 -4.97 0.94
CA PRO A 548 -29.36 -4.31 0.12
C PRO A 548 -30.10 -5.22 -0.86
N GLN A 549 -29.43 -6.26 -1.37
CA GLN A 549 -29.97 -7.17 -2.37
C GLN A 549 -30.59 -8.44 -1.77
N HIS A 550 -30.47 -8.63 -0.45
CA HIS A 550 -31.06 -9.76 0.25
C HIS A 550 -32.59 -9.73 0.13
N ARG A 551 -33.24 -10.86 -0.15
CA ARG A 551 -34.70 -10.86 -0.39
C ARG A 551 -35.51 -11.30 0.81
N ILE A 552 -36.59 -10.56 0.99
CA ILE A 552 -37.59 -10.76 2.03
C ILE A 552 -38.85 -11.34 1.38
N LEU A 553 -39.50 -12.29 2.05
CA LEU A 553 -40.79 -12.80 1.63
C LEU A 553 -41.87 -11.73 1.86
N VAL A 554 -42.60 -11.40 0.81
CA VAL A 554 -43.78 -10.55 0.87
C VAL A 554 -45.00 -11.41 0.58
N ARG A 555 -45.97 -11.39 1.49
CA ARG A 555 -47.24 -12.11 1.37
C ARG A 555 -48.42 -11.15 1.51
N SER A 556 -49.04 -10.81 0.38
CA SER A 556 -50.13 -9.84 0.39
C SER A 556 -51.09 -9.95 -0.79
N ALA A 557 -52.31 -9.45 -0.59
CA ALA A 557 -53.29 -9.28 -1.68
C ALA A 557 -52.83 -8.26 -2.74
N ILE A 558 -51.85 -7.40 -2.43
CA ILE A 558 -51.25 -6.50 -3.42
C ILE A 558 -50.28 -7.30 -4.29
N ALA A 559 -49.45 -8.17 -3.71
CA ALA A 559 -48.57 -9.07 -4.45
C ALA A 559 -49.37 -9.98 -5.41
N GLN A 560 -50.47 -10.59 -4.92
CA GLN A 560 -51.37 -11.39 -5.76
C GLN A 560 -51.90 -10.62 -6.98
N ARG A 561 -52.31 -9.36 -6.78
CA ARG A 561 -52.85 -8.52 -7.86
C ARG A 561 -51.78 -8.05 -8.84
N MET A 562 -50.56 -7.86 -8.38
CA MET A 562 -49.46 -7.33 -9.20
C MET A 562 -48.68 -8.41 -9.94
N PHE A 563 -48.54 -9.59 -9.35
CA PHE A 563 -47.64 -10.65 -9.82
C PHE A 563 -48.34 -11.98 -10.09
N GLY A 564 -49.64 -12.08 -9.79
CA GLY A 564 -50.39 -13.32 -9.94
C GLY A 564 -50.05 -14.39 -8.89
N ALA A 565 -49.17 -14.08 -7.94
CA ALA A 565 -48.76 -14.96 -6.85
C ALA A 565 -48.97 -14.27 -5.49
N PRO A 566 -49.48 -14.99 -4.47
CA PRO A 566 -49.78 -14.40 -3.18
C PRO A 566 -48.53 -14.18 -2.33
N GLU A 567 -47.45 -14.90 -2.65
CA GLU A 567 -46.14 -14.86 -2.00
C GLU A 567 -45.07 -14.61 -3.05
N VAL A 568 -44.20 -13.63 -2.80
CA VAL A 568 -43.13 -13.23 -3.71
C VAL A 568 -41.88 -12.81 -2.94
N LEU A 569 -40.71 -12.93 -3.55
CA LEU A 569 -39.44 -12.50 -2.97
C LEU A 569 -39.00 -11.12 -3.49
N VAL A 570 -38.66 -10.23 -2.56
CA VAL A 570 -38.32 -8.83 -2.86
C VAL A 570 -37.03 -8.41 -2.17
N ALA A 571 -36.09 -7.84 -2.93
CA ALA A 571 -34.84 -7.30 -2.39
C ALA A 571 -35.11 -6.17 -1.36
N ALA A 572 -34.40 -6.20 -0.23
CA ALA A 572 -34.59 -5.30 0.90
C ALA A 572 -34.52 -3.82 0.52
N LYS A 573 -33.58 -3.44 -0.37
CA LYS A 573 -33.45 -2.05 -0.85
C LYS A 573 -34.68 -1.52 -1.59
N GLN A 574 -35.53 -2.41 -2.12
CA GLN A 574 -36.78 -2.02 -2.80
C GLN A 574 -37.94 -1.80 -1.83
N LEU A 575 -37.75 -2.12 -0.54
CA LEU A 575 -38.74 -1.98 0.52
C LEU A 575 -38.55 -0.72 1.36
N VAL A 576 -37.53 0.10 1.10
CA VAL A 576 -37.20 1.34 1.86
C VAL A 576 -38.35 2.37 1.86
N ALA A 577 -39.33 2.26 0.96
CA ALA A 577 -40.54 3.08 0.98
C ALA A 577 -41.54 2.72 2.11
N ILE A 578 -41.29 1.63 2.84
CA ILE A 578 -42.10 1.15 3.95
C ILE A 578 -41.55 1.72 5.25
N ASP A 579 -42.45 2.28 6.07
CA ASP A 579 -42.09 2.80 7.38
C ASP A 579 -41.45 1.70 8.24
N GLY A 580 -40.31 2.00 8.85
CA GLY A 580 -39.51 1.01 9.58
C GLY A 580 -38.47 0.25 8.76
N ILE A 581 -38.32 0.51 7.46
CA ILE A 581 -37.24 -0.07 6.63
C ILE A 581 -36.34 1.05 6.10
N ASP A 582 -35.08 1.06 6.51
CA ASP A 582 -34.12 2.11 6.16
C ASP A 582 -32.72 1.56 5.93
N GLN A 583 -31.93 2.26 5.13
CA GLN A 583 -30.50 1.99 5.03
C GLN A 583 -29.79 2.61 6.24
N VAL A 584 -28.93 1.84 6.89
CA VAL A 584 -28.22 2.27 8.11
C VAL A 584 -26.74 2.38 7.80
N GLN A 585 -26.14 3.46 8.28
CA GLN A 585 -24.70 3.68 8.16
C GLN A 585 -23.99 3.05 9.36
N LEU A 586 -23.15 2.04 9.09
CA LEU A 586 -22.26 1.40 10.05
C LEU A 586 -20.81 1.68 9.68
N GLU A 587 -19.92 1.55 10.67
CA GLU A 587 -18.47 1.62 10.46
C GLU A 587 -17.87 0.27 10.05
N GLU A 588 -18.53 -0.86 10.37
CA GLU A 588 -18.16 -2.18 9.87
C GLU A 588 -19.40 -3.08 9.82
N VAL A 589 -19.41 -4.07 8.93
CA VAL A 589 -20.45 -5.09 8.85
C VAL A 589 -19.91 -6.41 8.31
N SER A 590 -20.18 -7.53 8.99
CA SER A 590 -19.92 -8.87 8.43
C SER A 590 -21.19 -9.47 7.85
N TYR A 591 -21.06 -10.13 6.71
CA TYR A 591 -22.13 -10.62 5.86
C TYR A 591 -22.01 -12.14 5.66
N PHE A 592 -23.09 -12.91 5.84
CA PHE A 592 -23.11 -14.38 5.81
C PHE A 592 -24.09 -14.93 4.77
N HIS A 593 -23.87 -16.15 4.27
CA HIS A 593 -24.71 -16.82 3.28
C HIS A 593 -25.00 -18.26 3.69
N LEU A 594 -26.27 -18.68 3.60
CA LEU A 594 -26.72 -20.03 3.95
C LEU A 594 -27.22 -20.75 2.70
N LEU A 595 -26.65 -21.90 2.35
CA LEU A 595 -27.15 -22.75 1.27
C LEU A 595 -27.72 -24.06 1.81
N PHE A 596 -28.85 -24.48 1.23
CA PHE A 596 -29.50 -25.77 1.49
C PHE A 596 -29.57 -26.60 0.20
N ALA A 597 -30.08 -27.83 0.29
CA ALA A 597 -30.26 -28.70 -0.87
C ALA A 597 -31.31 -28.18 -1.87
N ARG A 598 -32.13 -27.21 -1.45
CA ARG A 598 -33.08 -26.46 -2.27
C ARG A 598 -32.99 -24.99 -1.88
N HIS A 599 -33.58 -24.11 -2.69
CA HIS A 599 -33.83 -22.76 -2.23
C HIS A 599 -34.90 -22.82 -1.15
N GLU A 600 -34.55 -22.37 0.06
CA GLU A 600 -35.41 -22.42 1.23
C GLU A 600 -35.75 -21.00 1.71
N LEU A 601 -36.89 -20.87 2.40
CA LEU A 601 -37.22 -19.69 3.17
C LEU A 601 -36.87 -19.95 4.63
N VAL A 602 -35.92 -19.20 5.17
CA VAL A 602 -35.46 -19.32 6.55
C VAL A 602 -36.14 -18.26 7.41
N LEU A 603 -36.20 -18.54 8.71
CA LEU A 603 -36.67 -17.57 9.70
C LEU A 603 -35.46 -16.82 10.27
N SER A 604 -35.31 -15.54 9.90
CA SER A 604 -34.26 -14.63 10.36
C SER A 604 -34.86 -13.50 11.20
N ASN A 605 -34.48 -13.43 12.47
CA ASN A 605 -35.12 -12.58 13.48
C ASN A 605 -36.66 -12.71 13.44
N GLY A 606 -37.16 -13.94 13.20
CA GLY A 606 -38.58 -14.24 13.04
C GLY A 606 -39.22 -13.84 11.69
N ALA A 607 -38.55 -13.04 10.86
CA ALA A 607 -39.01 -12.73 9.50
C ALA A 607 -38.63 -13.84 8.51
N GLU A 608 -39.39 -13.97 7.44
CA GLU A 608 -39.14 -14.97 6.40
C GLU A 608 -38.29 -14.38 5.30
N THR A 609 -37.08 -14.90 5.15
CA THR A 609 -36.08 -14.40 4.20
C THR A 609 -35.51 -15.54 3.37
N GLU A 610 -34.93 -15.19 2.23
CA GLU A 610 -34.34 -16.21 1.36
C GLU A 610 -33.06 -16.79 1.96
N SER A 611 -32.89 -18.12 1.84
CA SER A 611 -31.56 -18.71 1.82
C SER A 611 -30.85 -18.30 0.52
N LEU A 612 -29.57 -18.60 0.38
CA LEU A 612 -28.85 -18.43 -0.88
C LEU A 612 -29.59 -19.16 -2.00
N TYR A 613 -30.18 -18.39 -2.91
CA TYR A 613 -30.85 -18.92 -4.07
C TYR A 613 -29.82 -19.19 -5.16
N THR A 614 -29.42 -20.43 -5.38
CA THR A 614 -28.50 -20.85 -6.47
C THR A 614 -29.16 -20.80 -7.86
N GLY A 615 -29.88 -19.71 -8.13
CA GLY A 615 -30.14 -19.24 -9.48
C GLY A 615 -28.82 -18.96 -10.20
N ALA A 616 -28.85 -18.92 -11.53
CA ALA A 616 -27.65 -18.67 -12.33
C ALA A 616 -26.87 -17.45 -11.80
N GLN A 617 -27.56 -16.41 -11.33
CA GLN A 617 -26.96 -15.18 -10.82
C GLN A 617 -26.31 -15.28 -9.43
N ALA A 618 -26.68 -16.23 -8.56
CA ALA A 618 -26.09 -16.34 -7.23
C ALA A 618 -24.99 -17.41 -7.13
N LEU A 619 -25.00 -18.43 -8.00
CA LEU A 619 -23.83 -19.30 -8.15
C LEU A 619 -22.67 -18.51 -8.77
N LYS A 620 -22.99 -17.70 -9.78
CA LYS A 620 -22.03 -16.78 -10.41
C LYS A 620 -21.26 -15.96 -9.39
N SER A 621 -21.95 -15.50 -8.36
CA SER A 621 -21.48 -14.54 -7.39
C SER A 621 -20.47 -15.14 -6.37
N LEU A 622 -20.49 -16.45 -6.06
CA LEU A 622 -19.86 -17.03 -4.85
C LEU A 622 -18.34 -17.28 -4.91
N GLY A 623 -17.66 -16.95 -6.00
CA GLY A 623 -16.25 -17.29 -6.21
C GLY A 623 -16.05 -18.78 -6.51
N GLN A 624 -14.96 -19.13 -7.20
CA GLN A 624 -14.79 -20.47 -7.78
C GLN A 624 -14.63 -21.58 -6.71
N ALA A 625 -13.94 -21.32 -5.59
CA ALA A 625 -13.78 -22.29 -4.51
C ALA A 625 -15.11 -22.66 -3.82
N ALA A 626 -15.95 -21.66 -3.55
CA ALA A 626 -17.28 -21.90 -3.02
C ALA A 626 -18.19 -22.58 -4.06
N CYS A 627 -18.09 -22.18 -5.34
CA CYS A 627 -18.79 -22.87 -6.42
C CYS A 627 -18.39 -24.33 -6.56
N ASP A 628 -17.11 -24.66 -6.48
CA ASP A 628 -16.62 -26.04 -6.57
C ASP A 628 -17.03 -26.87 -5.36
N GLU A 629 -17.03 -26.28 -4.16
CA GLU A 629 -17.61 -26.90 -2.97
C GLU A 629 -19.11 -27.15 -3.14
N ILE A 630 -19.86 -26.12 -3.58
CA ILE A 630 -21.31 -26.20 -3.83
C ILE A 630 -21.64 -27.21 -4.91
N PHE A 631 -20.90 -27.27 -6.01
CA PHE A 631 -21.10 -28.23 -7.10
C PHE A 631 -20.60 -29.63 -6.78
N THR A 632 -19.69 -29.77 -5.82
CA THR A 632 -19.34 -31.08 -5.24
C THR A 632 -20.48 -31.61 -4.38
N LEU A 633 -21.14 -30.71 -3.64
CA LEU A 633 -22.29 -31.04 -2.78
C LEU A 633 -23.60 -31.24 -3.58
N PHE A 634 -23.78 -30.48 -4.67
CA PHE A 634 -24.96 -30.48 -5.55
C PHE A 634 -24.54 -30.50 -7.04
N PRO A 635 -24.11 -31.66 -7.57
CA PRO A 635 -23.68 -31.78 -8.96
C PRO A 635 -24.75 -31.34 -9.98
N GLU A 636 -26.03 -31.53 -9.64
CA GLU A 636 -27.18 -31.18 -10.47
C GLU A 636 -27.32 -29.68 -10.76
N LEU A 637 -26.74 -28.80 -9.92
CA LEU A 637 -26.77 -27.35 -10.13
C LEU A 637 -25.88 -26.89 -11.30
N ARG A 638 -25.05 -27.77 -11.86
CA ARG A 638 -24.23 -27.50 -13.06
C ARG A 638 -25.09 -27.43 -14.33
N ASP A 639 -26.20 -28.19 -14.38
CA ASP A 639 -27.03 -28.33 -15.58
C ASP A 639 -28.27 -27.42 -15.58
N ALA A 640 -28.79 -27.09 -14.39
CA ALA A 640 -29.91 -26.16 -14.23
C ALA A 640 -29.87 -25.47 -12.85
N PRO A 641 -30.19 -24.17 -12.76
CA PRO A 641 -30.27 -23.48 -11.49
C PRO A 641 -31.35 -24.10 -10.59
N ALA A 642 -31.19 -23.95 -9.28
CA ALA A 642 -32.22 -24.36 -8.33
C ALA A 642 -33.56 -23.70 -8.69
N GLU A 643 -34.66 -24.40 -8.45
CA GLU A 643 -35.98 -23.78 -8.50
C GLU A 643 -36.13 -22.81 -7.33
N ALA A 644 -36.60 -21.59 -7.59
CA ALA A 644 -36.78 -20.62 -6.53
C ALA A 644 -37.94 -21.03 -5.61
N ALA A 645 -37.77 -20.89 -4.29
CA ALA A 645 -38.82 -21.19 -3.32
C ALA A 645 -40.12 -20.43 -3.64
N ARG A 646 -40.01 -19.18 -4.10
CA ARG A 646 -41.12 -18.34 -4.55
C ARG A 646 -40.71 -17.46 -5.73
N PRO A 647 -41.67 -16.92 -6.50
CA PRO A 647 -41.37 -15.99 -7.60
C PRO A 647 -40.59 -14.77 -7.14
N ILE A 648 -39.48 -14.48 -7.81
CA ILE A 648 -38.64 -13.32 -7.56
C ILE A 648 -39.13 -12.12 -8.38
N VAL A 649 -39.30 -10.97 -7.73
CA VAL A 649 -39.85 -9.77 -8.37
C VAL A 649 -38.75 -8.84 -8.88
N GLN A 650 -38.95 -8.29 -10.08
CA GLN A 650 -38.07 -7.26 -10.65
C GLN A 650 -38.13 -5.94 -9.86
N GLY A 651 -36.99 -5.27 -9.71
CA GLY A 651 -36.82 -4.12 -8.82
C GLY A 651 -37.83 -2.97 -9.02
N SER A 652 -38.10 -2.57 -10.26
CA SER A 652 -39.05 -1.49 -10.56
C SER A 652 -40.49 -1.82 -10.10
N LYS A 653 -40.94 -3.05 -10.33
CA LYS A 653 -42.27 -3.49 -9.91
C LYS A 653 -42.33 -3.74 -8.40
N ALA A 654 -41.24 -4.20 -7.79
CA ALA A 654 -41.11 -4.35 -6.34
C ALA A 654 -41.25 -3.00 -5.62
N ARG A 655 -40.58 -1.95 -6.11
CA ARG A 655 -40.69 -0.59 -5.56
C ARG A 655 -42.12 -0.05 -5.66
N GLN A 656 -42.77 -0.22 -6.81
CA GLN A 656 -44.18 0.13 -6.98
C GLN A 656 -45.11 -0.63 -6.02
N MET A 657 -44.78 -1.89 -5.70
CA MET A 657 -45.51 -2.65 -4.70
C MET A 657 -45.31 -2.05 -3.30
N ALA A 658 -44.07 -1.78 -2.90
CA ALA A 658 -43.76 -1.16 -1.61
C ALA A 658 -44.50 0.19 -1.43
N GLU A 659 -44.49 1.05 -2.44
CA GLU A 659 -45.25 2.31 -2.45
C GLU A 659 -46.77 2.10 -2.34
N ARG A 660 -47.32 1.02 -2.91
CA ARG A 660 -48.74 0.69 -2.78
C ARG A 660 -49.07 0.18 -1.39
N HIS A 661 -48.18 -0.56 -0.77
CA HIS A 661 -48.33 -0.99 0.62
C HIS A 661 -48.32 0.20 1.57
N SER A 662 -47.31 1.07 1.43
CA SER A 662 -47.18 2.32 2.20
C SER A 662 -48.42 3.21 2.04
N ARG A 663 -48.84 3.52 0.80
CA ARG A 663 -50.02 4.36 0.53
C ARG A 663 -51.33 3.81 1.07
N ASN A 664 -51.50 2.49 1.10
CA ASN A 664 -52.75 1.86 1.53
C ASN A 664 -52.73 1.41 3.00
N GLY A 665 -51.65 1.67 3.74
CA GLY A 665 -51.48 1.21 5.12
C GLY A 665 -51.62 -0.31 5.25
N LYS A 666 -51.06 -1.07 4.30
CA LYS A 666 -51.15 -2.54 4.28
C LYS A 666 -49.79 -3.15 4.60
N ALA A 667 -49.76 -4.07 5.56
CA ALA A 667 -48.60 -4.86 5.91
C ALA A 667 -48.06 -5.66 4.72
N LEU A 668 -46.73 -5.86 4.67
CA LEU A 668 -46.04 -6.67 3.65
C LEU A 668 -46.27 -8.17 3.87
N THR A 669 -46.39 -8.58 5.13
CA THR A 669 -46.80 -9.91 5.55
C THR A 669 -48.17 -9.80 6.21
N SER A 670 -49.12 -10.58 5.71
CA SER A 670 -50.45 -10.75 6.31
C SER A 670 -50.72 -12.24 6.46
N CYS A 671 -51.25 -12.67 7.61
CA CYS A 671 -51.72 -14.05 7.83
C CYS A 671 -52.78 -14.50 6.82
#